data_AF-A0A2E5I5D5-F1
#
_entry.id   AF-A0A2E5I5D5-F1
#
_cell.length_a   1.000
_cell.length_b   1.000
_cell.length_c   1.000
_cell.angle_alpha   90.00
_cell.angle_beta   90.00
_cell.angle_gamma   90.00
#
_symmetry.space_group_name_H-M   'P 1'
#
loop_
_entity.id
_entity.type
_entity.pdbx_description
1 polymer ?
#
loop_
_entity_poly.entity_id
_entity_poly.type
_entity_poly.pdbx_seq_one_letter_code
_entity_poly.pdbx_strand_id
1 'polypeptide(L)'
;MVVITGCDSTPEVAIDSPAPADTVAEAVAIAVTATDNDSVSYVELWVDGDSTGLMDDTEPFTFRWNSVDHGGISDHALVAVAVDIDGNRGTDTVAVTVNNRLSYPAHRPVDSTSFVNGNYSLNWAMSQDGDFASYRVERSAMSAMTEADTIFTSPRRSDTTFTDRNMDFLLHNYYRIVVTDTLGFESPGPVFRSDLYPPPIAADVTAIDYDLDSMTVAWTRSNEENFVEYRLLTASSEAGSRRVLTTIDEPAITSYIFDQFDPTRENWFWVSTRNVFEQTTIGTGITHVRDALPTPLAVTAVNFNLKQLSVEWESSPDNDFRRNELLYSERENGIRSVIATFDNPEATRHRITDFDPTHENWFWVRTADHWGQRSIGSHMTHKPDAPPGPIAVRSVSYDLNAMTVKWQQSKDRDFLSYEVLWSESEMGEKELIEIITNRRRTSHKIKRFNPGSENWFWVRVTDYWGQTYLGAGKTHTIDSPPVPSDVDSVWYDEGQMTVSWNTSQEEDFSKYQLYVADTEFGTRRQIVKIGSADRNSYTLRHFDPTKENWFTVDVIDKWGLTTRGNGATNVANTPPEAIRILAVDYDFDQFNINWRKTGQTDFAFYDLLVSESRDGVQRRLVTHASPDDTTYTIAGRGVFDPSREQWFFIRTGDIWGQETTGPGFRVLDNPPLMSSVRPVEYRKGKFILRWSGNYEQDFRRYTLYESLTADMLSSVKVYSSEERGDTSAVLNGIDPWELRYYILEVEDVWGLKTVSSVVEGSSESWFITAFGDEAYDEGRAVGETADGGFIAAGHTYGDGDDGDVWLVKTDPKGNMDWSKTYGGDGDDHAYSVQVTSDGGYIMAGFSEALAEKWSDAWVIKTDEDGRVEWNRTYGGFRWDKAHDAKQTADGGYIITGYTFSHGRGSADIWLIKADASGYPIWTKTFGGPDWEYGYVVEETDDKGYIITGFTETEDKKSSRIWLVKTDLNGEEEWTQTFGSRDQNEGYSVQQTSDGGFVVAGMSQAFFPNYEDVALLRIDAGGEVIWERIFGGQSWDRPAAVRQTPDGGFLMAGSSRLKEEGNSDVWLMKVDANGNPLWERLFDSATRDVVHGLQITTDGGCLMVGAATPLDGGPADMLIIKTDARGNVPDSPVRLSGQLK
;
A
#
# COMPACT_ATOMS: atom_id res chain seq x y z
N MET A 1 54.26 106.78 89.53
CA MET A 1 54.19 105.65 88.59
C MET A 1 53.70 104.42 89.34
N VAL A 2 52.50 103.95 89.05
CA VAL A 2 52.24 102.59 88.53
C VAL A 2 51.13 102.80 87.51
N VAL A 3 51.28 102.25 86.31
CA VAL A 3 50.16 102.14 85.35
C VAL A 3 49.60 100.73 85.53
N ILE A 4 48.30 100.62 85.73
CA ILE A 4 47.61 99.33 85.62
C ILE A 4 47.22 99.20 84.15
N THR A 5 47.87 98.27 83.45
CA THR A 5 47.38 97.80 82.15
C THR A 5 46.05 97.10 82.37
N GLY A 6 45.05 97.41 81.55
CA GLY A 6 43.87 96.56 81.46
C GLY A 6 44.27 95.16 80.98
N CYS A 7 43.50 94.15 81.37
CA CYS A 7 43.47 92.94 80.56
C CYS A 7 42.67 93.25 79.30
N ASP A 8 43.15 92.70 78.19
CA ASP A 8 42.36 92.44 77.00
C ASP A 8 41.18 91.48 77.31
N SER A 9 40.17 91.41 76.44
CA SER A 9 38.97 90.61 76.64
C SER A 9 38.57 89.80 75.41
N THR A 10 37.55 88.94 75.54
CA THR A 10 37.06 88.12 74.42
C THR A 10 36.04 88.89 73.60
N PRO A 11 36.09 88.82 72.25
CA PRO A 11 35.09 89.45 71.39
C PRO A 11 33.64 89.12 71.77
N GLU A 12 32.77 90.13 71.70
CA GLU A 12 31.31 89.97 71.78
C GLU A 12 30.78 89.71 70.37
N VAL A 13 29.94 88.68 70.22
CA VAL A 13 29.48 88.15 68.91
C VAL A 13 27.97 87.95 68.94
N ALA A 14 27.30 88.23 67.83
CA ALA A 14 25.88 87.93 67.62
C ALA A 14 25.62 87.55 66.15
N ILE A 15 24.90 86.45 65.91
CA ILE A 15 24.34 86.11 64.60
C ILE A 15 23.05 86.92 64.43
N ASP A 16 23.08 87.92 63.55
CA ASP A 16 21.94 88.82 63.28
C ASP A 16 20.88 88.17 62.38
N SER A 17 21.30 87.22 61.55
CA SER A 17 20.45 86.46 60.63
C SER A 17 21.15 85.15 60.28
N PRO A 18 20.45 84.00 60.17
CA PRO A 18 19.03 83.80 60.51
C PRO A 18 18.77 83.91 62.03
N ALA A 19 17.50 84.01 62.42
CA ALA A 19 17.09 84.09 63.83
C ALA A 19 16.89 82.69 64.46
N PRO A 20 16.90 82.57 65.81
CA PRO A 20 16.63 81.30 66.49
C PRO A 20 15.27 80.67 66.12
N ALA A 21 15.34 79.42 65.67
CA ALA A 21 14.24 78.61 65.12
C ALA A 21 13.64 79.11 63.79
N ASP A 22 14.36 79.93 63.02
CA ASP A 22 14.03 80.15 61.60
C ASP A 22 14.12 78.84 60.80
N THR A 23 13.24 78.72 59.79
CA THR A 23 13.32 77.65 58.80
C THR A 23 14.06 78.15 57.56
N VAL A 24 15.11 77.45 57.15
CA VAL A 24 16.00 77.82 56.04
C VAL A 24 16.13 76.68 55.03
N ALA A 25 16.56 76.98 53.80
CA ALA A 25 16.80 76.01 52.73
C ALA A 25 17.79 76.58 51.71
N GLU A 26 18.35 75.71 50.87
CA GLU A 26 19.29 76.05 49.79
C GLU A 26 20.42 77.01 50.22
N ALA A 27 20.48 78.22 49.65
CA ALA A 27 21.55 79.18 49.86
C ALA A 27 21.21 80.17 50.98
N VAL A 28 21.48 79.77 52.22
CA VAL A 28 21.21 80.55 53.43
C VAL A 28 22.17 81.72 53.55
N ALA A 29 21.64 82.95 53.61
CA ALA A 29 22.43 84.15 53.90
C ALA A 29 22.54 84.35 55.41
N ILE A 30 23.77 84.43 55.91
CA ILE A 30 24.10 84.58 57.32
C ILE A 30 24.81 85.92 57.51
N ALA A 31 24.44 86.68 58.54
CA ALA A 31 25.04 87.95 58.91
C ALA A 31 25.45 87.93 60.38
N VAL A 32 26.64 88.46 60.70
CA VAL A 32 27.20 88.42 62.05
C VAL A 32 27.76 89.79 62.42
N THR A 33 27.38 90.28 63.59
CA THR A 33 28.02 91.42 64.26
C THR A 33 29.05 90.87 65.26
N ALA A 34 30.29 91.37 65.22
CA ALA A 34 31.32 91.05 66.20
C ALA A 34 32.07 92.32 66.59
N THR A 35 32.29 92.54 67.88
CA THR A 35 33.01 93.71 68.41
C THR A 35 34.00 93.33 69.50
N ASP A 36 35.06 94.12 69.65
CA ASP A 36 36.15 93.90 70.60
C ASP A 36 36.73 95.24 71.11
N ASN A 37 37.52 95.20 72.19
CA ASN A 37 38.17 96.38 72.77
C ASN A 37 39.46 96.86 72.06
N ASP A 38 40.12 96.03 71.25
CA ASP A 38 41.25 96.43 70.40
C ASP A 38 40.89 96.24 68.91
N SER A 39 40.65 95.00 68.44
CA SER A 39 40.12 94.69 67.09
C SER A 39 39.78 93.20 66.90
N VAL A 40 38.64 92.92 66.25
CA VAL A 40 38.34 91.60 65.67
C VAL A 40 39.22 91.39 64.42
N SER A 41 39.86 90.22 64.30
CA SER A 41 40.70 89.84 63.16
C SER A 41 39.94 89.07 62.07
N TYR A 42 38.98 88.22 62.43
CA TYR A 42 38.05 87.55 61.50
C TYR A 42 36.89 86.88 62.24
N VAL A 43 35.85 86.52 61.50
CA VAL A 43 34.77 85.62 61.92
C VAL A 43 34.80 84.36 61.05
N GLU A 44 34.63 83.18 61.65
CA GLU A 44 34.51 81.88 60.98
C GLU A 44 33.12 81.26 61.25
N LEU A 45 32.50 80.67 60.23
CA LEU A 45 31.23 79.95 60.37
C LEU A 45 31.45 78.43 60.56
N TRP A 46 30.79 77.89 61.58
CA TRP A 46 30.74 76.47 61.91
C TRP A 46 29.28 75.98 61.91
N VAL A 47 29.06 74.70 61.60
CA VAL A 47 27.75 74.04 61.60
C VAL A 47 27.86 72.71 62.36
N ASP A 48 26.97 72.52 63.34
CA ASP A 48 26.89 71.31 64.21
C ASP A 48 28.18 70.93 64.99
N GLY A 49 29.18 71.82 64.99
CA GLY A 49 30.48 71.60 65.61
C GLY A 49 31.64 71.34 64.64
N ASP A 50 31.37 71.26 63.33
CA ASP A 50 32.38 71.22 62.26
C ASP A 50 32.55 72.60 61.61
N SER A 51 33.77 72.95 61.18
CA SER A 51 34.03 74.20 60.44
C SER A 51 33.56 74.08 58.99
N THR A 52 32.89 75.11 58.48
CA THR A 52 32.52 75.21 57.06
C THR A 52 33.68 75.66 56.17
N GLY A 53 34.79 76.12 56.77
CA GLY A 53 35.88 76.80 56.06
C GLY A 53 35.52 78.21 55.55
N LEU A 54 34.32 78.72 55.82
CA LEU A 54 33.92 80.09 55.49
C LEU A 54 34.43 81.06 56.56
N MET A 55 35.31 81.96 56.15
CA MET A 55 35.88 83.04 56.98
C MET A 55 35.67 84.39 56.31
N ASP A 56 35.43 85.43 57.12
CA ASP A 56 35.30 86.82 56.69
C ASP A 56 36.11 87.72 57.63
N ASP A 57 36.92 88.62 57.07
CA ASP A 57 37.80 89.55 57.80
C ASP A 57 37.36 91.02 57.71
N THR A 58 36.22 91.29 57.06
CA THR A 58 35.77 92.64 56.73
C THR A 58 34.35 92.91 57.24
N GLU A 59 34.21 93.84 58.20
CA GLU A 59 32.89 94.26 58.70
C GLU A 59 32.05 94.98 57.61
N PRO A 60 30.74 94.68 57.46
CA PRO A 60 29.94 93.71 58.21
C PRO A 60 30.12 92.27 57.70
N PHE A 61 30.38 91.35 58.62
CA PHE A 61 30.71 89.96 58.31
C PHE A 61 29.50 89.20 57.76
N THR A 62 29.62 88.59 56.58
CA THR A 62 28.51 87.88 55.92
C THR A 62 28.94 86.60 55.22
N PHE A 63 28.10 85.55 55.35
CA PHE A 63 28.34 84.25 54.74
C PHE A 63 27.17 83.80 53.86
N ARG A 64 27.45 82.90 52.91
CA ARG A 64 26.45 82.10 52.21
C ARG A 64 26.72 80.63 52.48
N TRP A 65 25.90 80.01 53.33
CA TRP A 65 25.93 78.58 53.58
C TRP A 65 25.03 77.86 52.59
N ASN A 66 25.51 76.76 52.00
CA ASN A 66 24.68 75.86 51.22
C ASN A 66 24.15 74.74 52.13
N SER A 67 22.84 74.73 52.40
CA SER A 67 22.23 73.74 53.27
C SER A 67 21.72 72.49 52.55
N VAL A 68 21.82 72.39 51.21
CA VAL A 68 21.23 71.27 50.43
C VAL A 68 21.74 69.90 50.88
N ASP A 69 23.04 69.78 51.17
CA ASP A 69 23.68 68.52 51.59
C ASP A 69 23.17 68.00 52.95
N HIS A 70 22.48 68.84 53.74
CA HIS A 70 21.96 68.48 55.06
C HIS A 70 20.62 67.73 55.02
N GLY A 71 20.01 67.58 53.84
CA GLY A 71 18.87 66.67 53.62
C GLY A 71 17.47 67.28 53.83
N GLY A 72 16.49 66.42 54.14
CA GLY A 72 15.07 66.72 53.94
C GLY A 72 14.45 67.74 54.92
N ILE A 73 14.33 67.37 56.20
CA ILE A 73 14.08 68.31 57.31
C ILE A 73 14.95 67.87 58.49
N SER A 74 15.69 68.81 59.06
CA SER A 74 16.65 68.57 60.14
C SER A 74 16.99 69.87 60.86
N ASP A 75 17.27 69.79 62.17
CA ASP A 75 17.67 70.94 62.98
C ASP A 75 19.20 71.01 63.06
N HIS A 76 19.75 72.21 62.87
CA HIS A 76 21.20 72.46 62.80
C HIS A 76 21.59 73.64 63.69
N ALA A 77 22.80 73.58 64.27
CA ALA A 77 23.38 74.65 65.07
C ALA A 77 24.41 75.43 64.26
N LEU A 78 24.07 76.67 63.88
CA LEU A 78 25.01 77.63 63.31
C LEU A 78 25.81 78.27 64.43
N VAL A 79 27.14 78.24 64.34
CA VAL A 79 28.04 78.84 65.33
C VAL A 79 28.96 79.83 64.62
N ALA A 80 28.95 81.08 65.06
CA ALA A 80 29.87 82.11 64.58
C ALA A 80 31.00 82.28 65.59
N VAL A 81 32.25 82.12 65.13
CA VAL A 81 33.46 82.21 65.96
C VAL A 81 34.25 83.44 65.55
N ALA A 82 34.24 84.49 66.36
CA ALA A 82 35.09 85.66 66.15
C ALA A 82 36.43 85.48 66.88
N VAL A 83 37.51 85.91 66.25
CA VAL A 83 38.87 85.87 66.79
C VAL A 83 39.47 87.27 66.72
N ASP A 84 40.01 87.78 67.83
CA ASP A 84 40.71 89.07 67.86
C ASP A 84 42.16 88.96 67.36
N ILE A 85 42.89 90.09 67.37
CA ILE A 85 44.28 90.18 66.89
C ILE A 85 45.34 89.55 67.83
N ASP A 86 45.04 89.35 69.12
CA ASP A 86 45.94 88.72 70.10
C ASP A 86 45.64 87.21 70.28
N GLY A 87 44.48 86.76 69.81
CA GLY A 87 44.08 85.36 69.62
C GLY A 87 43.03 84.82 70.59
N ASN A 88 42.32 85.66 71.36
CA ASN A 88 41.15 85.21 72.11
C ASN A 88 39.96 84.96 71.16
N ARG A 89 38.89 84.35 71.69
CA ARG A 89 37.75 83.90 70.88
C ARG A 89 36.42 84.22 71.54
N GLY A 90 35.54 84.86 70.77
CA GLY A 90 34.12 85.02 71.06
C GLY A 90 33.29 84.05 70.23
N THR A 91 32.12 83.63 70.73
CA THR A 91 31.22 82.72 70.01
C THR A 91 29.76 83.03 70.28
N ASP A 92 28.93 83.01 69.23
CA ASP A 92 27.47 82.94 69.35
C ASP A 92 26.92 81.68 68.66
N THR A 93 25.69 81.28 68.96
CA THR A 93 25.08 80.04 68.45
C THR A 93 23.58 80.17 68.23
N VAL A 94 23.14 79.95 66.99
CA VAL A 94 21.73 79.98 66.58
C VAL A 94 21.32 78.61 66.03
N ALA A 95 20.25 78.04 66.57
CA ALA A 95 19.63 76.84 66.02
C ALA A 95 18.61 77.20 64.92
N VAL A 96 18.66 76.50 63.79
CA VAL A 96 17.74 76.65 62.64
C VAL A 96 17.22 75.30 62.18
N THR A 97 16.06 75.28 61.54
CA THR A 97 15.54 74.08 60.87
C THR A 97 15.81 74.18 59.37
N VAL A 98 16.63 73.29 58.82
CA VAL A 98 16.80 73.13 57.38
C VAL A 98 15.60 72.37 56.80
N ASN A 99 15.11 72.76 55.62
CA ASN A 99 13.98 72.12 54.94
C ASN A 99 14.16 72.10 53.41
N ASN A 100 15.09 71.28 52.89
CA ASN A 100 15.33 71.17 51.44
C ASN A 100 14.31 70.27 50.71
N ARG A 101 13.08 70.10 51.22
CA ARG A 101 12.06 69.20 50.62
C ARG A 101 11.58 69.61 49.22
N LEU A 102 11.90 70.83 48.78
CA LEU A 102 11.48 71.39 47.49
C LEU A 102 12.69 71.79 46.61
N SER A 103 13.92 71.56 47.05
CA SER A 103 15.16 72.02 46.40
C SER A 103 15.58 71.20 45.16
N TYR A 104 14.62 70.45 44.60
CA TYR A 104 14.69 69.80 43.30
C TYR A 104 13.29 69.90 42.67
N PRO A 105 13.15 70.37 41.42
CA PRO A 105 11.86 70.72 40.87
C PRO A 105 10.98 69.50 40.58
N ALA A 106 9.66 69.64 40.67
CA ALA A 106 8.73 68.52 40.47
C ALA A 106 8.70 68.01 39.01
N HIS A 107 9.31 66.84 38.77
CA HIS A 107 9.43 66.15 37.48
C HIS A 107 8.11 66.03 36.69
N ARG A 108 8.17 65.79 35.38
CA ARG A 108 6.98 65.68 34.52
C ARG A 108 6.96 64.41 33.64
N PRO A 109 5.88 63.61 33.68
CA PRO A 109 5.63 62.62 32.64
C PRO A 109 5.15 63.29 31.34
N VAL A 110 5.07 62.52 30.26
CA VAL A 110 4.21 62.82 29.12
C VAL A 110 2.80 62.34 29.48
N ASP A 111 1.81 63.24 29.45
CA ASP A 111 0.42 62.96 29.84
C ASP A 111 -0.44 62.45 28.67
N SER A 112 -0.17 62.92 27.44
CA SER A 112 -0.87 62.46 26.24
C SER A 112 -0.09 62.73 24.95
N THR A 113 -0.35 61.92 23.94
CA THR A 113 0.28 62.02 22.61
C THR A 113 -0.76 62.13 21.49
N SER A 114 -0.32 62.58 20.30
CA SER A 114 -1.15 62.55 19.09
C SER A 114 -0.29 62.51 17.83
N PHE A 115 -0.58 61.59 16.91
CA PHE A 115 0.03 61.54 15.58
C PHE A 115 -0.92 62.12 14.52
N VAL A 116 -0.49 63.12 13.77
CA VAL A 116 -1.27 63.71 12.67
C VAL A 116 -0.35 64.06 11.50
N ASN A 117 -0.64 63.53 10.31
CA ASN A 117 0.03 63.85 9.03
C ASN A 117 1.56 63.84 9.12
N GLY A 118 2.15 62.80 9.73
CA GLY A 118 3.61 62.66 9.88
C GLY A 118 4.23 63.41 11.07
N ASN A 119 3.44 64.02 11.96
CA ASN A 119 3.92 64.80 13.10
C ASN A 119 3.46 64.13 14.41
N TYR A 120 4.37 63.90 15.36
CA TYR A 120 4.05 63.34 16.68
C TYR A 120 4.14 64.43 17.75
N SER A 121 3.04 64.69 18.45
CA SER A 121 3.01 65.71 19.51
C SER A 121 2.97 65.06 20.90
N LEU A 122 3.83 65.54 21.79
CA LEU A 122 3.93 65.20 23.21
C LEU A 122 3.31 66.33 24.04
N ASN A 123 2.57 66.01 25.09
CA ASN A 123 1.93 66.99 25.98
C ASN A 123 2.22 66.65 27.45
N TRP A 124 2.40 67.66 28.31
CA TRP A 124 2.72 67.48 29.73
C TRP A 124 2.18 68.62 30.61
N ALA A 125 1.84 68.33 31.86
CA ALA A 125 1.26 69.30 32.78
C ALA A 125 2.21 70.47 33.13
N MET A 126 1.63 71.66 33.27
CA MET A 126 2.33 72.87 33.72
C MET A 126 3.01 72.66 35.07
N SER A 127 4.28 73.07 35.19
CA SER A 127 5.02 72.97 36.44
C SER A 127 4.39 73.86 37.50
N GLN A 128 4.29 73.33 38.71
CA GLN A 128 3.74 74.04 39.87
C GLN A 128 4.82 74.69 40.73
N ASP A 129 6.09 74.61 40.29
CA ASP A 129 7.22 75.06 41.11
C ASP A 129 7.26 76.56 41.34
N GLY A 130 7.86 76.97 42.46
CA GLY A 130 8.01 78.39 42.77
C GLY A 130 8.89 79.08 41.72
N ASP A 131 10.09 78.56 41.54
CA ASP A 131 11.20 79.18 40.85
C ASP A 131 11.64 78.41 39.59
N PHE A 132 10.75 77.61 38.98
CA PHE A 132 10.97 76.99 37.65
C PHE A 132 11.67 77.96 36.67
N ALA A 133 12.75 77.49 36.04
CA ALA A 133 13.46 78.20 35.00
C ALA A 133 13.17 77.65 33.59
N SER A 134 13.16 76.33 33.39
CA SER A 134 12.94 75.76 32.04
C SER A 134 12.43 74.32 31.98
N TYR A 135 11.85 73.98 30.83
CA TYR A 135 11.64 72.61 30.36
C TYR A 135 12.68 72.24 29.31
N ARG A 136 13.08 70.97 29.27
CA ARG A 136 13.82 70.34 28.18
C ARG A 136 13.17 69.01 27.79
N VAL A 137 12.93 68.78 26.49
CA VAL A 137 12.51 67.47 25.96
C VAL A 137 13.74 66.78 25.41
N GLU A 138 14.00 65.59 25.93
CA GLU A 138 15.07 64.72 25.48
C GLU A 138 14.50 63.48 24.78
N ARG A 139 15.17 63.01 23.73
CA ARG A 139 14.78 61.86 22.91
C ARG A 139 15.95 60.92 22.65
N SER A 140 15.74 59.61 22.77
CA SER A 140 16.71 58.58 22.38
C SER A 140 16.04 57.46 21.59
N ALA A 141 16.83 56.71 20.81
CA ALA A 141 16.44 55.41 20.26
C ALA A 141 16.50 54.29 21.32
N MET A 142 17.11 54.53 22.49
CA MET A 142 17.29 53.55 23.55
C MET A 142 16.49 53.89 24.81
N SER A 143 15.83 52.90 25.40
CA SER A 143 15.06 53.04 26.65
C SER A 143 15.88 53.51 27.85
N ALA A 144 17.19 53.28 27.84
CA ALA A 144 18.11 53.71 28.88
C ALA A 144 18.39 55.23 28.87
N MET A 145 18.05 55.96 27.79
CA MET A 145 18.27 57.40 27.63
C MET A 145 19.74 57.84 27.86
N THR A 146 20.70 56.94 27.60
CA THR A 146 22.15 57.18 27.72
C THR A 146 22.71 58.04 26.59
N GLU A 147 22.10 57.95 25.41
CA GLU A 147 22.37 58.76 24.22
C GLU A 147 21.09 59.51 23.85
N ALA A 148 20.72 60.51 24.65
CA ALA A 148 19.49 61.27 24.49
C ALA A 148 19.76 62.68 23.94
N ASP A 149 19.26 62.95 22.73
CA ASP A 149 19.28 64.26 22.10
C ASP A 149 18.33 65.23 22.80
N THR A 150 18.78 66.45 23.07
CA THR A 150 17.87 67.56 23.39
C THR A 150 17.20 68.06 22.11
N ILE A 151 15.87 67.88 22.00
CA ILE A 151 15.11 68.27 20.80
C ILE A 151 14.22 69.50 21.02
N PHE A 152 13.97 69.88 22.27
CA PHE A 152 13.25 71.11 22.64
C PHE A 152 13.74 71.64 23.98
N THR A 153 13.81 72.97 24.11
CA THR A 153 14.02 73.66 25.38
C THR A 153 13.14 74.91 25.40
N SER A 154 12.43 75.17 26.49
CA SER A 154 11.72 76.45 26.68
C SER A 154 11.84 76.98 28.11
N PRO A 155 12.19 78.26 28.30
CA PRO A 155 12.17 78.93 29.61
C PRO A 155 10.75 79.35 30.03
N ARG A 156 9.72 78.99 29.26
CA ARG A 156 8.33 79.37 29.54
C ARG A 156 7.58 78.23 30.19
N ARG A 157 7.12 78.47 31.42
CA ARG A 157 6.26 77.54 32.17
C ARG A 157 4.95 77.21 31.45
N SER A 158 4.52 78.06 30.50
CA SER A 158 3.34 77.88 29.64
C SER A 158 3.50 76.83 28.55
N ASP A 159 4.72 76.43 28.22
CA ASP A 159 4.99 75.66 27.00
C ASP A 159 4.90 74.16 27.34
N THR A 160 3.67 73.65 27.32
CA THR A 160 3.24 72.33 27.80
C THR A 160 3.02 71.30 26.67
N THR A 161 3.51 71.59 25.46
CA THR A 161 3.40 70.72 24.29
C THR A 161 4.59 70.92 23.35
N PHE A 162 5.00 69.85 22.69
CA PHE A 162 6.03 69.88 21.64
C PHE A 162 5.69 68.88 20.53
N THR A 163 5.93 69.27 19.27
CA THR A 163 5.72 68.43 18.09
C THR A 163 7.06 68.02 17.48
N ASP A 164 7.41 66.74 17.61
CA ASP A 164 8.51 66.15 16.86
C ASP A 164 8.07 65.95 15.39
N ARG A 165 8.95 66.35 14.47
CA ARG A 165 8.79 66.21 13.01
C ARG A 165 9.90 65.40 12.37
N ASN A 166 10.90 65.01 13.17
CA ASN A 166 12.10 64.28 12.77
C ASN A 166 12.15 62.93 13.51
N MET A 167 10.99 62.42 13.93
CA MET A 167 10.79 61.12 14.57
C MET A 167 10.73 60.05 13.48
N ASP A 168 11.42 58.93 13.66
CA ASP A 168 11.13 57.71 12.91
C ASP A 168 9.85 57.08 13.49
N PHE A 169 8.76 57.10 12.72
CA PHE A 169 7.45 56.62 13.15
C PHE A 169 7.22 55.11 12.95
N LEU A 170 8.22 54.39 12.41
CA LEU A 170 8.26 52.94 12.33
C LEU A 170 9.11 52.32 13.47
N LEU A 171 9.82 53.15 14.25
CA LEU A 171 10.63 52.74 15.40
C LEU A 171 10.13 53.34 16.72
N HIS A 172 10.33 52.62 17.83
CA HIS A 172 10.05 53.15 19.17
C HIS A 172 11.07 54.23 19.55
N ASN A 173 10.60 55.46 19.71
CA ASN A 173 11.38 56.58 20.22
C ASN A 173 11.09 56.74 21.72
N TYR A 174 12.12 57.01 22.51
CA TYR A 174 12.01 57.18 23.96
C TYR A 174 12.19 58.66 24.31
N TYR A 175 11.26 59.22 25.07
CA TYR A 175 11.20 60.64 25.40
C TYR A 175 11.18 60.85 26.92
N ARG A 176 11.72 61.97 27.41
CA ARG A 176 11.48 62.45 28.78
C ARG A 176 11.43 63.98 28.84
N ILE A 177 10.67 64.50 29.80
CA ILE A 177 10.60 65.94 30.11
C ILE A 177 11.48 66.21 31.32
N VAL A 178 12.57 66.94 31.15
CA VAL A 178 13.40 67.44 32.25
C VAL A 178 12.89 68.81 32.68
N VAL A 179 12.81 69.03 33.99
CA VAL A 179 12.47 70.32 34.61
C VAL A 179 13.72 70.87 35.29
N THR A 180 14.02 72.15 35.08
CA THR A 180 15.14 72.86 35.72
C THR A 180 14.63 74.10 36.47
N ASP A 181 15.14 74.34 37.67
CA ASP A 181 14.84 75.52 38.52
C ASP A 181 15.82 76.70 38.30
N THR A 182 15.69 77.80 39.06
CA THR A 182 16.57 78.96 38.90
C THR A 182 17.96 78.81 39.53
N LEU A 183 18.19 77.80 40.36
CA LEU A 183 19.50 77.47 40.93
C LEU A 183 20.28 76.49 40.03
N GLY A 184 19.58 75.77 39.16
CA GLY A 184 20.13 74.84 38.18
C GLY A 184 19.96 73.37 38.53
N PHE A 185 19.15 73.01 39.54
CA PHE A 185 18.85 71.60 39.81
C PHE A 185 17.88 71.05 38.76
N GLU A 186 18.15 69.84 38.28
CA GLU A 186 17.35 69.17 37.25
C GLU A 186 16.63 67.95 37.81
N SER A 187 15.37 67.79 37.43
CA SER A 187 14.59 66.57 37.69
C SER A 187 14.07 65.98 36.38
N PRO A 188 14.66 64.87 35.89
CA PRO A 188 14.20 64.17 34.70
C PRO A 188 12.88 63.44 34.96
N GLY A 189 11.93 63.59 34.05
CA GLY A 189 10.69 62.83 34.04
C GLY A 189 10.87 61.34 33.73
N PRO A 190 9.84 60.52 33.98
CA PRO A 190 9.78 59.13 33.53
C PRO A 190 10.00 59.01 32.01
N VAL A 191 10.65 57.92 31.60
CA VAL A 191 10.87 57.63 30.17
C VAL A 191 9.56 57.15 29.55
N PHE A 192 9.04 57.91 28.59
CA PHE A 192 7.87 57.59 27.80
C PHE A 192 8.30 56.97 26.46
N ARG A 193 7.78 55.79 26.11
CA ARG A 193 8.02 55.14 24.81
C ARG A 193 6.91 55.52 23.84
N SER A 194 7.27 55.96 22.64
CA SER A 194 6.31 56.30 21.60
C SER A 194 5.52 55.09 21.09
N ASP A 195 4.32 55.39 20.64
CA ASP A 195 3.54 54.54 19.73
C ASP A 195 4.25 54.43 18.37
N LEU A 196 3.85 53.44 17.57
CA LEU A 196 4.24 53.30 16.17
C LEU A 196 3.07 53.75 15.27
N TYR A 197 3.35 54.17 14.04
CA TYR A 197 2.28 54.46 13.08
C TYR A 197 1.54 53.17 12.68
N PRO A 198 0.20 53.10 12.79
CA PRO A 198 -0.55 51.88 12.52
C PRO A 198 -0.44 51.46 11.05
N PRO A 199 -0.35 50.13 10.77
CA PRO A 199 -0.40 49.62 9.42
C PRO A 199 -1.83 49.75 8.83
N PRO A 200 -2.02 49.64 7.51
CA PRO A 200 -3.29 49.97 6.88
C PRO A 200 -4.45 49.07 7.32
N ILE A 201 -5.66 49.62 7.38
CA ILE A 201 -6.89 48.84 7.60
C ILE A 201 -6.98 47.72 6.56
N ALA A 202 -7.11 46.50 7.07
CA ALA A 202 -7.19 45.27 6.31
C ALA A 202 -8.36 45.25 5.31
N ALA A 203 -8.18 44.51 4.22
CA ALA A 203 -9.23 44.22 3.24
C ALA A 203 -9.53 42.71 3.28
N ASP A 204 -10.68 42.38 3.84
CA ASP A 204 -11.11 41.00 4.10
C ASP A 204 -11.88 40.47 2.89
N VAL A 205 -11.63 39.22 2.48
CA VAL A 205 -12.40 38.61 1.39
C VAL A 205 -13.79 38.23 1.91
N THR A 206 -14.84 38.74 1.25
CA THR A 206 -16.24 38.68 1.72
C THR A 206 -17.10 37.64 1.00
N ALA A 207 -16.77 37.33 -0.24
CA ALA A 207 -17.44 36.33 -1.05
C ALA A 207 -16.50 35.79 -2.13
N ILE A 208 -16.66 34.50 -2.45
CA ILE A 208 -16.06 33.86 -3.63
C ILE A 208 -17.15 33.02 -4.27
N ASP A 209 -17.61 33.46 -5.44
CA ASP A 209 -18.62 32.79 -6.25
C ASP A 209 -17.96 32.30 -7.55
N TYR A 210 -18.44 31.20 -8.13
CA TYR A 210 -17.98 30.72 -9.44
C TYR A 210 -19.12 30.09 -10.24
N ASP A 211 -18.95 30.06 -11.55
CA ASP A 211 -19.74 29.29 -12.49
C ASP A 211 -18.83 28.34 -13.29
N LEU A 212 -19.27 27.87 -14.47
CA LEU A 212 -18.48 26.96 -15.31
C LEU A 212 -17.32 27.68 -16.04
N ASP A 213 -17.41 28.99 -16.22
CA ASP A 213 -16.49 29.78 -17.06
C ASP A 213 -15.62 30.76 -16.24
N SER A 214 -16.02 31.13 -15.02
CA SER A 214 -15.37 32.17 -14.24
C SER A 214 -15.49 32.02 -12.71
N MET A 215 -14.49 32.54 -11.99
CA MET A 215 -14.53 32.75 -10.54
C MET A 215 -14.45 34.26 -10.22
N THR A 216 -15.30 34.71 -9.30
CA THR A 216 -15.40 36.09 -8.82
C THR A 216 -15.03 36.14 -7.34
N VAL A 217 -14.03 36.93 -6.98
CA VAL A 217 -13.60 37.18 -5.60
C VAL A 217 -13.94 38.63 -5.22
N ALA A 218 -14.58 38.85 -4.08
CA ALA A 218 -14.95 40.18 -3.56
C ALA A 218 -14.39 40.43 -2.15
N TRP A 219 -14.12 41.69 -1.80
CA TRP A 219 -13.50 42.07 -0.52
C TRP A 219 -14.04 43.36 0.10
N THR A 220 -13.72 43.61 1.38
CA THR A 220 -14.06 44.87 2.06
C THR A 220 -13.18 46.03 1.57
N ARG A 221 -13.77 47.23 1.50
CA ARG A 221 -13.03 48.43 1.11
C ARG A 221 -12.18 48.97 2.27
N SER A 222 -10.86 49.08 2.05
CA SER A 222 -10.01 49.92 2.90
C SER A 222 -10.28 51.41 2.60
N ASN A 223 -10.47 52.22 3.65
CA ASN A 223 -11.00 53.59 3.56
C ASN A 223 -10.00 54.66 4.03
N GLU A 224 -8.71 54.46 3.79
CA GLU A 224 -7.65 55.39 4.22
C GLU A 224 -7.33 56.47 3.19
N GLU A 225 -6.96 57.67 3.67
CA GLU A 225 -6.38 58.73 2.84
C GLU A 225 -4.99 58.37 2.28
N ASN A 226 -4.35 57.34 2.84
CA ASN A 226 -2.97 56.92 2.58
C ASN A 226 -2.87 55.58 1.80
N PHE A 227 -3.98 55.11 1.22
CA PHE A 227 -4.02 53.89 0.39
C PHE A 227 -3.12 54.00 -0.86
N VAL A 228 -2.47 52.89 -1.24
CA VAL A 228 -1.67 52.78 -2.49
C VAL A 228 -2.19 51.66 -3.39
N GLU A 229 -2.31 50.43 -2.89
CA GLU A 229 -2.71 49.28 -3.70
C GLU A 229 -3.35 48.17 -2.83
N TYR A 230 -4.30 47.45 -3.43
CA TYR A 230 -4.65 46.08 -3.08
C TYR A 230 -3.79 45.13 -3.91
N ARG A 231 -3.28 44.06 -3.30
CA ARG A 231 -2.81 42.87 -4.02
C ARG A 231 -3.73 41.71 -3.66
N LEU A 232 -4.46 41.20 -4.65
CA LEU A 232 -5.22 39.96 -4.48
C LEU A 232 -4.24 38.80 -4.51
N LEU A 233 -4.11 38.12 -3.39
CA LEU A 233 -3.27 36.94 -3.21
C LEU A 233 -4.12 35.68 -3.42
N THR A 234 -3.50 34.61 -3.90
CA THR A 234 -4.14 33.29 -3.99
C THR A 234 -3.18 32.15 -3.63
N ALA A 235 -3.71 31.07 -3.06
CA ALA A 235 -3.01 29.81 -2.81
C ALA A 235 -3.98 28.61 -2.91
N SER A 236 -3.44 27.40 -3.05
CA SER A 236 -4.22 26.15 -3.12
C SER A 236 -4.64 25.56 -1.77
N SER A 237 -4.30 26.25 -0.66
CA SER A 237 -4.67 25.94 0.73
C SER A 237 -4.36 27.15 1.62
N GLU A 238 -4.89 27.23 2.84
CA GLU A 238 -4.73 28.42 3.70
C GLU A 238 -3.26 28.73 4.09
N ALA A 239 -2.47 27.67 4.31
CA ALA A 239 -1.02 27.72 4.52
C ALA A 239 -0.20 27.69 3.23
N GLY A 240 -0.82 27.57 2.06
CA GLY A 240 -0.11 27.47 0.78
C GLY A 240 0.62 28.76 0.40
N SER A 241 1.70 28.62 -0.39
CA SER A 241 2.51 29.76 -0.84
C SER A 241 1.68 30.77 -1.62
N ARG A 242 1.56 31.99 -1.09
CA ARG A 242 0.64 33.03 -1.56
C ARG A 242 1.23 33.78 -2.76
N ARG A 243 0.80 33.42 -3.97
CA ARG A 243 1.14 34.16 -5.20
C ARG A 243 0.20 35.36 -5.38
N VAL A 244 0.71 36.45 -5.95
CA VAL A 244 -0.14 37.58 -6.38
C VAL A 244 -0.91 37.17 -7.65
N LEU A 245 -2.23 37.24 -7.61
CA LEU A 245 -3.10 37.05 -8.77
C LEU A 245 -3.26 38.35 -9.56
N THR A 246 -3.46 39.48 -8.87
CA THR A 246 -3.52 40.82 -9.48
C THR A 246 -3.21 41.92 -8.47
N THR A 247 -2.87 43.11 -8.98
CA THR A 247 -2.64 44.34 -8.21
C THR A 247 -3.60 45.42 -8.70
N ILE A 248 -4.21 46.17 -7.78
CA ILE A 248 -5.29 47.12 -8.03
C ILE A 248 -5.00 48.40 -7.24
N ASP A 249 -4.82 49.53 -7.94
CA ASP A 249 -4.48 50.85 -7.40
C ASP A 249 -5.71 51.76 -7.17
N GLU A 250 -6.91 51.36 -7.63
CA GLU A 250 -8.16 52.06 -7.32
C GLU A 250 -8.85 51.48 -6.06
N PRO A 251 -8.93 52.21 -4.93
CA PRO A 251 -9.55 51.70 -3.69
C PRO A 251 -11.08 51.48 -3.80
N ALA A 252 -11.69 51.89 -4.91
CA ALA A 252 -13.10 51.65 -5.22
C ALA A 252 -13.37 50.28 -5.86
N ILE A 253 -12.35 49.63 -6.42
CA ILE A 253 -12.46 48.28 -6.98
C ILE A 253 -12.33 47.28 -5.82
N THR A 254 -13.42 46.54 -5.57
CA THR A 254 -13.58 45.61 -4.44
C THR A 254 -13.96 44.20 -4.90
N SER A 255 -13.75 43.91 -6.18
CA SER A 255 -13.95 42.58 -6.76
C SER A 255 -13.07 42.35 -7.98
N TYR A 256 -12.76 41.08 -8.26
CA TYR A 256 -11.98 40.63 -9.41
C TYR A 256 -12.59 39.34 -9.99
N ILE A 257 -12.51 39.18 -11.31
CA ILE A 257 -13.07 38.04 -12.05
C ILE A 257 -11.99 37.46 -12.98
N PHE A 258 -11.86 36.14 -13.02
CA PHE A 258 -10.87 35.42 -13.83
C PHE A 258 -11.38 34.03 -14.23
N ASP A 259 -10.83 33.47 -15.31
CA ASP A 259 -11.26 32.21 -15.95
C ASP A 259 -10.33 31.02 -15.66
N GLN A 260 -9.10 31.26 -15.16
CA GLN A 260 -8.14 30.20 -14.82
C GLN A 260 -8.23 29.78 -13.35
N PHE A 261 -9.19 28.90 -13.04
CA PHE A 261 -9.39 28.32 -11.71
C PHE A 261 -9.69 26.82 -11.79
N ASP A 262 -9.71 26.17 -10.62
CA ASP A 262 -10.01 24.75 -10.45
C ASP A 262 -10.80 24.62 -9.15
N PRO A 263 -12.15 24.51 -9.20
CA PRO A 263 -12.98 24.57 -8.00
C PRO A 263 -13.00 23.24 -7.21
N THR A 264 -12.40 22.17 -7.75
CA THR A 264 -12.40 20.82 -7.14
C THR A 264 -11.49 20.74 -5.90
N ARG A 265 -10.46 21.59 -5.88
CA ARG A 265 -9.58 21.88 -4.73
C ARG A 265 -9.94 23.22 -4.09
N GLU A 266 -9.28 23.57 -3.00
CA GLU A 266 -9.40 24.88 -2.38
C GLU A 266 -8.66 25.95 -3.22
N ASN A 267 -9.26 27.13 -3.33
CA ASN A 267 -8.60 28.31 -3.87
C ASN A 267 -8.79 29.39 -2.81
N TRP A 268 -7.80 29.52 -1.93
CA TRP A 268 -7.81 30.55 -0.91
C TRP A 268 -7.42 31.89 -1.52
N PHE A 269 -8.12 32.94 -1.09
CA PHE A 269 -7.81 34.31 -1.48
C PHE A 269 -7.69 35.20 -0.25
N TRP A 270 -6.75 36.14 -0.29
CA TRP A 270 -6.59 37.22 0.68
C TRP A 270 -6.35 38.52 -0.07
N VAL A 271 -6.63 39.68 0.55
CA VAL A 271 -6.20 40.97 0.00
C VAL A 271 -5.18 41.62 0.92
N SER A 272 -3.98 41.82 0.38
CA SER A 272 -2.94 42.63 1.00
C SER A 272 -3.14 44.09 0.62
N THR A 273 -3.48 44.94 1.59
CA THR A 273 -3.55 46.40 1.41
C THR A 273 -2.21 47.02 1.76
N ARG A 274 -1.72 47.95 0.94
CA ARG A 274 -0.48 48.71 1.17
C ARG A 274 -0.76 50.21 1.28
N ASN A 275 -0.04 50.89 2.18
CA ASN A 275 -0.10 52.35 2.32
C ASN A 275 1.15 53.07 1.78
N VAL A 276 1.14 54.41 1.78
CA VAL A 276 2.26 55.26 1.31
C VAL A 276 3.56 55.13 2.12
N PHE A 277 3.53 54.46 3.28
CA PHE A 277 4.70 54.16 4.11
C PHE A 277 5.23 52.73 3.90
N GLU A 278 4.77 52.07 2.83
CA GLU A 278 5.09 50.69 2.44
C GLU A 278 4.68 49.59 3.43
N GLN A 279 4.02 49.96 4.54
CA GLN A 279 3.38 49.00 5.43
C GLN A 279 2.27 48.26 4.66
N THR A 280 2.18 46.96 4.90
CA THR A 280 1.14 46.10 4.34
C THR A 280 0.30 45.47 5.45
N THR A 281 -0.94 45.10 5.12
CA THR A 281 -1.81 44.31 6.00
C THR A 281 -2.70 43.43 5.16
N ILE A 282 -2.72 42.14 5.50
CA ILE A 282 -3.48 41.11 4.80
C ILE A 282 -4.77 40.88 5.61
N GLY A 283 -5.93 41.09 4.99
CA GLY A 283 -7.21 40.78 5.64
C GLY A 283 -7.51 39.29 5.68
N THR A 284 -8.61 38.92 6.37
CA THR A 284 -9.00 37.52 6.48
C THR A 284 -9.28 36.95 5.10
N GLY A 285 -8.63 35.83 4.80
CA GLY A 285 -8.90 35.09 3.58
C GLY A 285 -10.01 34.06 3.77
N ILE A 286 -10.59 33.64 2.65
CA ILE A 286 -11.52 32.52 2.57
C ILE A 286 -11.24 31.73 1.28
N THR A 287 -11.81 30.53 1.18
CA THR A 287 -11.91 29.75 -0.06
C THR A 287 -13.38 29.66 -0.50
N HIS A 288 -13.63 29.38 -1.78
CA HIS A 288 -14.95 28.99 -2.26
C HIS A 288 -15.40 27.65 -1.66
N VAL A 289 -16.70 27.36 -1.69
CA VAL A 289 -17.21 26.01 -1.45
C VAL A 289 -16.78 25.13 -2.62
N ARG A 290 -15.92 24.14 -2.34
CA ARG A 290 -15.41 23.20 -3.34
C ARG A 290 -16.52 22.57 -4.15
N ASP A 291 -16.26 22.36 -5.43
CA ASP A 291 -17.17 21.66 -6.33
C ASP A 291 -17.46 20.24 -5.81
N ALA A 292 -18.71 19.81 -5.93
CA ALA A 292 -19.16 18.54 -5.39
C ALA A 292 -18.83 17.39 -6.34
N LEU A 293 -18.44 16.23 -5.81
CA LEU A 293 -18.36 15.02 -6.62
C LEU A 293 -19.71 14.77 -7.32
N PRO A 294 -19.74 14.51 -8.64
CA PRO A 294 -20.97 14.41 -9.40
C PRO A 294 -21.83 13.25 -8.87
N THR A 295 -23.15 13.35 -8.96
CA THR A 295 -24.05 12.39 -8.32
C THR A 295 -23.77 10.95 -8.81
N PRO A 296 -23.50 9.98 -7.91
CA PRO A 296 -23.23 8.59 -8.30
C PRO A 296 -24.51 7.91 -8.84
N LEU A 297 -24.58 7.67 -10.15
CA LEU A 297 -25.81 7.18 -10.80
C LEU A 297 -25.95 5.66 -10.71
N ALA A 298 -27.01 5.19 -10.05
CA ALA A 298 -27.27 3.76 -9.92
C ALA A 298 -27.61 3.13 -11.28
N VAL A 299 -27.07 1.94 -11.55
CA VAL A 299 -27.60 1.06 -12.59
C VAL A 299 -28.93 0.50 -12.07
N THR A 300 -30.04 0.91 -12.70
CA THR A 300 -31.40 0.60 -12.25
C THR A 300 -31.94 -0.69 -12.84
N ALA A 301 -31.42 -1.12 -14.00
CA ALA A 301 -31.78 -2.40 -14.61
C ALA A 301 -30.71 -2.94 -15.57
N VAL A 302 -30.48 -4.25 -15.53
CA VAL A 302 -29.70 -5.00 -16.53
C VAL A 302 -30.58 -6.12 -17.08
N ASN A 303 -30.96 -6.06 -18.35
CA ASN A 303 -31.89 -7.01 -18.99
C ASN A 303 -31.39 -7.45 -20.36
N PHE A 304 -31.44 -8.75 -20.67
CA PHE A 304 -31.03 -9.27 -21.98
C PHE A 304 -32.14 -10.01 -22.73
N ASN A 305 -31.90 -10.23 -24.02
CA ASN A 305 -32.64 -11.12 -24.92
C ASN A 305 -31.69 -11.59 -26.03
N LEU A 306 -32.12 -12.53 -26.88
CA LEU A 306 -31.32 -13.21 -27.93
C LEU A 306 -30.70 -12.32 -29.05
N LYS A 307 -30.61 -11.00 -28.84
CA LYS A 307 -30.01 -10.02 -29.77
C LYS A 307 -29.25 -8.88 -29.09
N GLN A 308 -29.56 -8.58 -27.83
CA GLN A 308 -28.99 -7.44 -27.11
C GLN A 308 -29.20 -7.58 -25.61
N LEU A 309 -28.18 -7.17 -24.85
CA LEU A 309 -28.29 -6.77 -23.46
C LEU A 309 -28.57 -5.26 -23.41
N SER A 310 -29.35 -4.82 -22.43
CA SER A 310 -29.75 -3.43 -22.21
C SER A 310 -29.45 -3.06 -20.76
N VAL A 311 -28.60 -2.05 -20.58
CA VAL A 311 -28.27 -1.46 -19.28
C VAL A 311 -29.04 -0.16 -19.17
N GLU A 312 -29.66 0.09 -18.02
CA GLU A 312 -30.42 1.30 -17.70
C GLU A 312 -29.95 1.85 -16.36
N TRP A 313 -29.87 3.18 -16.24
CA TRP A 313 -29.34 3.89 -15.08
C TRP A 313 -30.06 5.22 -14.85
N GLU A 314 -29.78 5.87 -13.73
CA GLU A 314 -30.38 7.15 -13.35
C GLU A 314 -29.90 8.32 -14.24
N SER A 315 -30.71 9.37 -14.37
CA SER A 315 -30.26 10.61 -15.03
C SER A 315 -29.40 11.40 -14.06
N SER A 316 -28.34 12.04 -14.56
CA SER A 316 -27.59 13.02 -13.76
C SER A 316 -28.50 14.21 -13.39
N PRO A 317 -28.52 14.64 -12.11
CA PRO A 317 -29.12 15.89 -11.66
C PRO A 317 -28.11 17.05 -11.63
N ASP A 318 -26.86 16.80 -12.02
CA ASP A 318 -25.71 17.70 -11.87
C ASP A 318 -25.73 18.73 -13.02
N ASN A 319 -25.66 20.03 -12.70
CA ASN A 319 -25.80 21.10 -13.73
C ASN A 319 -24.51 21.27 -14.56
N ASP A 320 -23.41 20.86 -13.95
CA ASP A 320 -22.02 20.77 -14.37
C ASP A 320 -21.69 19.47 -15.12
N PHE A 321 -22.66 18.56 -15.28
CA PHE A 321 -22.45 17.26 -15.93
C PHE A 321 -21.68 17.36 -17.26
N ARG A 322 -20.64 16.54 -17.41
CA ARG A 322 -19.84 16.45 -18.63
C ARG A 322 -20.09 15.16 -19.39
N ARG A 323 -19.99 14.00 -18.72
CA ARG A 323 -20.22 12.69 -19.36
C ARG A 323 -20.48 11.55 -18.39
N ASN A 324 -21.22 10.55 -18.88
CA ASN A 324 -21.32 9.22 -18.28
C ASN A 324 -20.39 8.25 -19.01
N GLU A 325 -19.66 7.42 -18.28
CA GLU A 325 -18.90 6.29 -18.80
C GLU A 325 -19.50 4.99 -18.28
N LEU A 326 -20.03 4.15 -19.18
CA LEU A 326 -20.54 2.83 -18.83
C LEU A 326 -19.34 1.88 -18.65
N LEU A 327 -19.19 1.38 -17.42
CA LEU A 327 -18.19 0.40 -17.04
C LEU A 327 -18.76 -1.02 -17.08
N TYR A 328 -17.94 -1.98 -17.48
CA TYR A 328 -18.27 -3.40 -17.56
C TYR A 328 -17.23 -4.28 -16.85
N SER A 329 -17.67 -5.38 -16.25
CA SER A 329 -16.80 -6.52 -15.90
C SER A 329 -17.59 -7.84 -15.85
N GLU A 330 -16.91 -8.95 -16.13
CA GLU A 330 -17.46 -10.32 -16.01
C GLU A 330 -17.72 -10.74 -14.55
N ARG A 331 -17.24 -9.96 -13.57
CA ARG A 331 -17.32 -10.26 -12.13
C ARG A 331 -17.42 -8.96 -11.33
N GLU A 332 -18.17 -8.99 -10.24
CA GLU A 332 -18.37 -7.84 -9.34
C GLU A 332 -17.05 -7.18 -8.90
N ASN A 333 -16.06 -8.01 -8.56
CA ASN A 333 -14.73 -7.59 -8.13
C ASN A 333 -13.66 -7.83 -9.22
N GLY A 334 -14.02 -7.63 -10.48
CA GLY A 334 -13.14 -7.70 -11.64
C GLY A 334 -12.59 -6.32 -12.06
N ILE A 335 -11.65 -6.32 -13.01
CA ILE A 335 -11.18 -5.07 -13.66
C ILE A 335 -12.36 -4.49 -14.45
N ARG A 336 -12.62 -3.19 -14.27
CA ARG A 336 -13.72 -2.47 -14.93
C ARG A 336 -13.23 -1.79 -16.21
N SER A 337 -13.71 -2.21 -17.36
CA SER A 337 -13.41 -1.58 -18.65
C SER A 337 -14.49 -0.57 -19.03
N VAL A 338 -14.11 0.56 -19.64
CA VAL A 338 -15.06 1.50 -20.26
C VAL A 338 -15.51 0.90 -21.59
N ILE A 339 -16.81 0.72 -21.78
CA ILE A 339 -17.39 0.16 -23.02
C ILE A 339 -18.21 1.17 -23.83
N ALA A 340 -18.67 2.26 -23.20
CA ALA A 340 -19.34 3.37 -23.88
C ALA A 340 -19.23 4.68 -23.07
N THR A 341 -19.33 5.81 -23.77
CA THR A 341 -19.27 7.17 -23.20
C THR A 341 -20.44 8.00 -23.73
N PHE A 342 -21.04 8.84 -22.89
CA PHE A 342 -22.23 9.63 -23.21
C PHE A 342 -22.12 11.06 -22.67
N ASP A 343 -21.90 12.03 -23.56
CA ASP A 343 -21.78 13.46 -23.22
C ASP A 343 -23.16 14.15 -23.14
N ASN A 344 -24.18 13.43 -22.64
CA ASN A 344 -25.56 13.90 -22.51
C ASN A 344 -26.20 13.32 -21.23
N PRO A 345 -26.67 14.12 -20.27
CA PRO A 345 -27.19 13.62 -18.99
C PRO A 345 -28.48 12.80 -19.14
N GLU A 346 -29.29 13.08 -20.17
CA GLU A 346 -30.51 12.33 -20.53
C GLU A 346 -30.21 10.91 -21.05
N ALA A 347 -28.94 10.60 -21.35
CA ALA A 347 -28.54 9.25 -21.76
C ALA A 347 -28.54 8.31 -20.54
N THR A 348 -29.66 7.63 -20.36
CA THR A 348 -30.01 6.74 -19.24
C THR A 348 -30.08 5.26 -19.62
N ARG A 349 -29.71 4.90 -20.87
CA ARG A 349 -29.76 3.53 -21.39
C ARG A 349 -28.70 3.28 -22.47
N HIS A 350 -28.04 2.13 -22.40
CA HIS A 350 -27.20 1.58 -23.48
C HIS A 350 -27.69 0.20 -23.95
N ARG A 351 -27.23 -0.23 -25.12
CA ARG A 351 -27.52 -1.56 -25.69
C ARG A 351 -26.26 -2.19 -26.25
N ILE A 352 -25.97 -3.39 -25.78
CA ILE A 352 -24.77 -4.17 -26.06
C ILE A 352 -25.21 -5.39 -26.88
N THR A 353 -24.63 -5.59 -28.05
CA THR A 353 -24.97 -6.70 -28.96
C THR A 353 -23.99 -7.87 -28.90
N ASP A 354 -22.83 -7.66 -28.29
CA ASP A 354 -21.77 -8.66 -28.10
C ASP A 354 -21.58 -8.86 -26.59
N PHE A 355 -22.12 -9.97 -26.07
CA PHE A 355 -22.20 -10.30 -24.65
C PHE A 355 -22.48 -11.80 -24.49
N ASP A 356 -21.99 -12.39 -23.40
CA ASP A 356 -22.30 -13.78 -23.01
C ASP A 356 -23.17 -13.77 -21.74
N PRO A 357 -24.47 -14.08 -21.83
CA PRO A 357 -25.35 -14.07 -20.66
C PRO A 357 -25.28 -15.38 -19.83
N THR A 358 -24.43 -16.34 -20.17
CA THR A 358 -24.29 -17.59 -19.38
C THR A 358 -23.56 -17.36 -18.04
N HIS A 359 -22.88 -16.22 -17.90
CA HIS A 359 -22.34 -15.71 -16.64
C HIS A 359 -22.98 -14.37 -16.26
N GLU A 360 -22.55 -13.80 -15.13
CA GLU A 360 -22.96 -12.47 -14.70
C GLU A 360 -22.23 -11.40 -15.53
N ASN A 361 -22.94 -10.37 -15.97
CA ASN A 361 -22.36 -9.21 -16.64
C ASN A 361 -22.63 -7.99 -15.76
N TRP A 362 -21.61 -7.55 -15.02
CA TRP A 362 -21.70 -6.49 -14.03
C TRP A 362 -21.42 -5.14 -14.67
N PHE A 363 -22.29 -4.17 -14.38
CA PHE A 363 -22.19 -2.81 -14.91
C PHE A 363 -22.21 -1.76 -13.79
N TRP A 364 -21.43 -0.70 -13.99
CA TRP A 364 -21.46 0.55 -13.21
C TRP A 364 -21.55 1.72 -14.17
N VAL A 365 -22.05 2.86 -13.71
CA VAL A 365 -21.85 4.15 -14.41
C VAL A 365 -20.85 4.97 -13.63
N ARG A 366 -19.82 5.45 -14.33
CA ARG A 366 -18.89 6.46 -13.85
C ARG A 366 -19.32 7.82 -14.40
N THR A 367 -19.90 8.66 -13.56
CA THR A 367 -20.23 10.05 -13.89
C THR A 367 -18.98 10.90 -13.82
N ALA A 368 -18.87 11.90 -14.69
CA ALA A 368 -17.85 12.95 -14.61
C ALA A 368 -18.48 14.33 -14.88
N ASP A 369 -18.11 15.29 -14.06
CA ASP A 369 -18.45 16.72 -14.14
C ASP A 369 -17.54 17.49 -15.12
N HIS A 370 -17.83 18.79 -15.27
CA HIS A 370 -17.12 19.72 -16.11
C HIS A 370 -15.62 19.74 -15.80
N TRP A 371 -15.26 19.86 -14.53
CA TRP A 371 -13.89 20.08 -14.06
C TRP A 371 -13.05 18.79 -14.05
N GLY A 372 -13.71 17.63 -14.06
CA GLY A 372 -13.14 16.32 -14.32
C GLY A 372 -13.09 15.39 -13.10
N GLN A 373 -13.76 15.73 -11.99
CA GLN A 373 -13.97 14.77 -10.90
C GLN A 373 -14.84 13.61 -11.38
N ARG A 374 -14.91 12.55 -10.58
CA ARG A 374 -15.63 11.32 -10.96
C ARG A 374 -16.25 10.64 -9.77
N SER A 375 -17.45 10.13 -9.96
CA SER A 375 -18.10 9.21 -9.04
C SER A 375 -18.48 7.91 -9.75
N ILE A 376 -18.74 6.85 -9.00
CA ILE A 376 -19.24 5.58 -9.54
C ILE A 376 -20.47 5.18 -8.73
N GLY A 377 -21.63 5.12 -9.39
CA GLY A 377 -22.88 4.70 -8.75
C GLY A 377 -22.99 3.20 -8.52
N SER A 378 -24.04 2.78 -7.82
CA SER A 378 -24.25 1.36 -7.47
C SER A 378 -24.45 0.49 -8.71
N HIS A 379 -23.79 -0.66 -8.71
CA HIS A 379 -23.81 -1.64 -9.78
C HIS A 379 -25.03 -2.55 -9.78
N MET A 380 -25.23 -3.17 -10.94
CA MET A 380 -26.18 -4.26 -11.12
C MET A 380 -25.65 -5.25 -12.16
N THR A 381 -26.13 -6.48 -12.09
CA THR A 381 -25.96 -7.53 -13.11
C THR A 381 -27.32 -8.12 -13.46
N HIS A 382 -27.42 -8.81 -14.60
CA HIS A 382 -28.56 -9.68 -14.84
C HIS A 382 -28.34 -11.05 -14.16
N LYS A 383 -29.42 -11.77 -13.89
CA LYS A 383 -29.29 -13.18 -13.56
C LYS A 383 -28.75 -13.94 -14.78
N PRO A 384 -27.75 -14.84 -14.64
CA PRO A 384 -27.29 -15.67 -15.74
C PRO A 384 -28.39 -16.52 -16.37
N ASP A 385 -28.23 -16.79 -17.67
CA ASP A 385 -29.10 -17.64 -18.46
C ASP A 385 -28.99 -19.11 -18.03
N ALA A 386 -30.09 -19.87 -18.12
CA ALA A 386 -30.18 -21.19 -17.50
C ALA A 386 -30.10 -22.30 -18.55
N PRO A 387 -29.21 -23.31 -18.38
CA PRO A 387 -28.99 -24.35 -19.37
C PRO A 387 -30.26 -25.17 -19.67
N PRO A 388 -30.40 -25.70 -20.90
CA PRO A 388 -31.68 -26.15 -21.44
C PRO A 388 -32.25 -27.39 -20.72
N GLY A 389 -33.57 -27.43 -20.57
CA GLY A 389 -34.24 -28.45 -19.75
C GLY A 389 -34.16 -29.90 -20.30
N PRO A 390 -34.13 -30.93 -19.41
CA PRO A 390 -33.91 -32.33 -19.78
C PRO A 390 -34.89 -32.91 -20.82
N ILE A 391 -34.34 -33.52 -21.88
CA ILE A 391 -35.09 -34.13 -22.99
C ILE A 391 -35.03 -35.66 -22.95
N ALA A 392 -36.03 -36.29 -22.34
CA ALA A 392 -36.10 -37.75 -22.25
C ALA A 392 -36.46 -38.42 -23.59
N VAL A 393 -35.73 -39.48 -23.96
CA VAL A 393 -36.13 -40.41 -25.02
C VAL A 393 -37.32 -41.24 -24.56
N ARG A 394 -38.40 -41.24 -25.35
CA ARG A 394 -39.68 -41.87 -24.97
C ARG A 394 -39.77 -43.32 -25.43
N SER A 395 -39.35 -43.61 -26.65
CA SER A 395 -39.42 -44.97 -27.24
C SER A 395 -38.37 -45.18 -28.32
N VAL A 396 -37.82 -46.39 -28.37
CA VAL A 396 -37.03 -46.97 -29.48
C VAL A 396 -37.74 -48.26 -29.90
N SER A 397 -37.91 -48.49 -31.20
CA SER A 397 -38.64 -49.65 -31.75
C SER A 397 -38.27 -49.89 -33.21
N TYR A 398 -38.22 -51.14 -33.67
CA TYR A 398 -37.83 -51.49 -35.03
C TYR A 398 -38.90 -52.31 -35.78
N ASP A 399 -38.76 -52.32 -37.12
CA ASP A 399 -39.40 -53.25 -38.05
C ASP A 399 -38.35 -53.70 -39.09
N LEU A 400 -38.68 -54.62 -40.01
CA LEU A 400 -37.78 -55.13 -41.06
C LEU A 400 -37.13 -54.07 -41.98
N ASN A 401 -37.54 -52.80 -41.91
CA ASN A 401 -37.11 -51.71 -42.80
C ASN A 401 -36.47 -50.52 -42.07
N ALA A 402 -36.81 -50.28 -40.80
CA ALA A 402 -36.27 -49.15 -40.04
C ALA A 402 -36.44 -49.29 -38.50
N MET A 403 -35.41 -48.85 -37.77
CA MET A 403 -35.52 -48.49 -36.36
C MET A 403 -36.01 -47.04 -36.23
N THR A 404 -36.88 -46.78 -35.26
CA THR A 404 -37.52 -45.47 -35.02
C THR A 404 -37.34 -45.05 -33.57
N VAL A 405 -36.74 -43.87 -33.37
CA VAL A 405 -36.57 -43.22 -32.06
C VAL A 405 -37.49 -42.00 -31.93
N LYS A 406 -38.06 -41.79 -30.74
CA LYS A 406 -38.95 -40.64 -30.42
C LYS A 406 -38.61 -40.06 -29.06
N TRP A 407 -38.61 -38.73 -28.93
CA TRP A 407 -38.28 -37.99 -27.71
C TRP A 407 -39.34 -36.94 -27.35
N GLN A 408 -39.16 -36.24 -26.23
CA GLN A 408 -39.99 -35.11 -25.81
C GLN A 408 -39.61 -33.82 -26.55
N GLN A 409 -40.59 -32.98 -26.90
CA GLN A 409 -40.27 -31.64 -27.43
C GLN A 409 -39.67 -30.75 -26.34
N SER A 410 -38.58 -30.04 -26.66
CA SER A 410 -38.08 -28.95 -25.81
C SER A 410 -39.14 -27.86 -25.65
N LYS A 411 -39.17 -27.31 -24.42
CA LYS A 411 -39.98 -26.14 -24.05
C LYS A 411 -39.19 -24.84 -24.14
N ASP A 412 -37.87 -24.90 -24.31
CA ASP A 412 -37.02 -23.72 -24.15
C ASP A 412 -37.23 -22.65 -25.21
N ARG A 413 -37.09 -21.41 -24.77
CA ARG A 413 -37.49 -20.22 -25.55
C ARG A 413 -36.53 -19.92 -26.69
N ASP A 414 -35.28 -20.29 -26.51
CA ASP A 414 -34.10 -19.94 -27.28
C ASP A 414 -33.41 -21.17 -27.91
N PHE A 415 -33.91 -22.37 -27.64
CA PHE A 415 -33.59 -23.64 -28.32
C PHE A 415 -32.99 -23.45 -29.72
N LEU A 416 -31.76 -23.93 -29.90
CA LEU A 416 -31.03 -23.91 -31.16
C LEU A 416 -31.16 -25.25 -31.89
N SER A 417 -30.92 -26.37 -31.20
CA SER A 417 -30.92 -27.70 -31.80
C SER A 417 -31.20 -28.85 -30.82
N TYR A 418 -31.64 -29.97 -31.38
CA TYR A 418 -31.39 -31.29 -30.80
C TYR A 418 -30.21 -31.92 -31.52
N GLU A 419 -29.40 -32.70 -30.79
CA GLU A 419 -28.46 -33.64 -31.37
C GLU A 419 -28.95 -35.06 -31.05
N VAL A 420 -29.26 -35.84 -32.08
CA VAL A 420 -29.66 -37.24 -31.90
C VAL A 420 -28.40 -38.08 -31.85
N LEU A 421 -28.13 -38.70 -30.69
CA LEU A 421 -26.93 -39.49 -30.45
C LEU A 421 -27.27 -40.98 -30.36
N TRP A 422 -26.38 -41.84 -30.83
CA TRP A 422 -26.52 -43.31 -30.78
C TRP A 422 -25.26 -44.01 -30.28
N SER A 423 -25.43 -45.22 -29.73
CA SER A 423 -24.33 -46.14 -29.41
C SER A 423 -24.84 -47.59 -29.38
N GLU A 424 -23.95 -48.55 -29.56
CA GLU A 424 -24.24 -49.98 -29.40
C GLU A 424 -24.37 -50.43 -27.93
N SER A 425 -24.07 -49.57 -26.96
CA SER A 425 -24.27 -49.85 -25.51
C SER A 425 -24.45 -48.55 -24.70
N GLU A 426 -25.05 -48.63 -23.49
CA GLU A 426 -25.34 -47.45 -22.67
C GLU A 426 -24.08 -46.63 -22.32
N MET A 427 -22.97 -47.31 -22.04
CA MET A 427 -21.68 -46.70 -21.70
C MET A 427 -20.76 -46.48 -22.90
N GLY A 428 -21.17 -46.86 -24.12
CA GLY A 428 -20.39 -46.66 -25.33
C GLY A 428 -20.29 -45.20 -25.80
N GLU A 429 -19.38 -44.94 -26.74
CA GLU A 429 -19.25 -43.64 -27.39
C GLU A 429 -20.52 -43.26 -28.15
N LYS A 430 -20.84 -41.97 -28.18
CA LYS A 430 -22.16 -41.45 -28.57
C LYS A 430 -22.06 -40.73 -29.91
N GLU A 431 -22.11 -41.51 -30.98
CA GLU A 431 -22.08 -41.02 -32.37
C GLU A 431 -23.21 -40.03 -32.64
N LEU A 432 -22.88 -38.94 -33.32
CA LEU A 432 -23.84 -37.93 -33.78
C LEU A 432 -24.51 -38.37 -35.09
N ILE A 433 -25.80 -38.67 -35.04
CA ILE A 433 -26.58 -39.07 -36.23
C ILE A 433 -27.08 -37.85 -37.01
N GLU A 434 -27.67 -36.87 -36.31
CA GLU A 434 -28.29 -35.70 -36.93
C GLU A 434 -28.45 -34.54 -35.95
N ILE A 435 -28.09 -33.34 -36.39
CA ILE A 435 -28.44 -32.07 -35.72
C ILE A 435 -29.77 -31.57 -36.28
N ILE A 436 -30.75 -31.33 -35.41
CA ILE A 436 -32.13 -30.98 -35.76
C ILE A 436 -32.49 -29.62 -35.15
N THR A 437 -32.41 -28.56 -35.95
CA THR A 437 -32.77 -27.18 -35.55
C THR A 437 -34.27 -26.90 -35.53
N ASN A 438 -35.11 -27.79 -36.08
CA ASN A 438 -36.56 -27.66 -36.00
C ASN A 438 -37.09 -28.25 -34.68
N ARG A 439 -37.33 -27.38 -33.68
CA ARG A 439 -37.85 -27.75 -32.35
C ARG A 439 -39.06 -28.69 -32.37
N ARG A 440 -39.91 -28.66 -33.41
CA ARG A 440 -41.11 -29.50 -33.53
C ARG A 440 -40.86 -30.94 -34.01
N ARG A 441 -39.66 -31.26 -34.51
CA ARG A 441 -39.32 -32.61 -34.97
C ARG A 441 -38.78 -33.43 -33.79
N THR A 442 -39.60 -34.33 -33.28
CA THR A 442 -39.29 -35.15 -32.08
C THR A 442 -39.16 -36.65 -32.40
N SER A 443 -38.74 -36.98 -33.63
CA SER A 443 -38.53 -38.35 -34.07
C SER A 443 -37.54 -38.45 -35.24
N HIS A 444 -36.76 -39.53 -35.26
CA HIS A 444 -35.81 -39.89 -36.32
C HIS A 444 -35.98 -41.38 -36.69
N LYS A 445 -35.58 -41.77 -37.92
CA LYS A 445 -35.64 -43.15 -38.43
C LYS A 445 -34.34 -43.57 -39.10
N ILE A 446 -33.78 -44.70 -38.67
CA ILE A 446 -32.52 -45.26 -39.17
C ILE A 446 -32.80 -46.56 -39.91
N LYS A 447 -32.15 -46.77 -41.06
CA LYS A 447 -32.30 -47.97 -41.91
C LYS A 447 -31.17 -49.00 -41.78
N ARG A 448 -30.05 -48.62 -41.17
CA ARG A 448 -28.88 -49.46 -40.93
C ARG A 448 -28.70 -49.60 -39.43
N PHE A 449 -29.11 -50.74 -38.89
CA PHE A 449 -29.08 -51.08 -37.47
C PHE A 449 -29.01 -52.62 -37.36
N ASN A 450 -28.55 -53.13 -36.22
CA ASN A 450 -28.60 -54.55 -35.91
C ASN A 450 -29.58 -54.77 -34.74
N PRO A 451 -30.73 -55.44 -34.91
CA PRO A 451 -31.66 -55.67 -33.79
C PRO A 451 -31.14 -56.72 -32.79
N GLY A 452 -30.18 -57.57 -33.19
CA GLY A 452 -29.52 -58.58 -32.35
C GLY A 452 -28.42 -58.03 -31.42
N SER A 453 -28.20 -56.72 -31.38
CA SER A 453 -27.42 -56.02 -30.37
C SER A 453 -28.25 -54.89 -29.74
N GLU A 454 -27.81 -54.33 -28.61
CA GLU A 454 -28.45 -53.13 -28.06
C GLU A 454 -28.21 -51.93 -29.00
N ASN A 455 -29.18 -51.02 -29.09
CA ASN A 455 -29.04 -49.78 -29.87
C ASN A 455 -29.59 -48.64 -28.99
N TRP A 456 -28.70 -48.02 -28.23
CA TRP A 456 -29.03 -46.95 -27.32
C TRP A 456 -29.09 -45.62 -28.04
N PHE A 457 -30.05 -44.78 -27.64
CA PHE A 457 -30.22 -43.43 -28.15
C PHE A 457 -30.33 -42.43 -27.02
N TRP A 458 -29.71 -41.27 -27.21
CA TRP A 458 -29.86 -40.08 -26.36
C TRP A 458 -30.26 -38.88 -27.23
N VAL A 459 -30.70 -37.81 -26.57
CA VAL A 459 -30.86 -36.51 -27.21
C VAL A 459 -30.14 -35.48 -26.36
N ARG A 460 -29.10 -34.85 -26.92
CA ARG A 460 -28.58 -33.59 -26.38
C ARG A 460 -29.49 -32.47 -26.88
N VAL A 461 -29.76 -31.49 -26.04
CA VAL A 461 -30.40 -30.22 -26.44
C VAL A 461 -29.41 -29.10 -26.23
N THR A 462 -29.36 -28.16 -27.18
CA THR A 462 -28.49 -26.99 -27.16
C THR A 462 -29.35 -25.74 -27.30
N ASP A 463 -29.05 -24.73 -26.48
CA ASP A 463 -29.69 -23.42 -26.50
C ASP A 463 -28.99 -22.44 -27.49
N TYR A 464 -29.41 -21.18 -27.51
CA TYR A 464 -28.83 -20.17 -28.41
C TYR A 464 -27.40 -19.76 -28.02
N TRP A 465 -27.05 -19.89 -26.74
CA TRP A 465 -25.79 -19.47 -26.15
C TRP A 465 -24.73 -20.57 -26.14
N GLY A 466 -25.13 -21.80 -26.51
CA GLY A 466 -24.25 -22.96 -26.59
C GLY A 466 -24.22 -23.80 -25.31
N GLN A 467 -25.03 -23.49 -24.28
CA GLN A 467 -25.17 -24.41 -23.16
C GLN A 467 -25.91 -25.67 -23.64
N THR A 468 -25.54 -26.83 -23.09
CA THR A 468 -26.10 -28.11 -23.53
C THR A 468 -26.56 -28.96 -22.37
N TYR A 469 -27.56 -29.80 -22.62
CA TYR A 469 -28.01 -30.82 -21.69
C TYR A 469 -28.22 -32.16 -22.40
N LEU A 470 -27.58 -33.22 -21.88
CA LEU A 470 -27.74 -34.59 -22.38
C LEU A 470 -28.88 -35.32 -21.64
N GLY A 471 -30.01 -35.53 -22.32
CA GLY A 471 -31.14 -36.28 -21.75
C GLY A 471 -30.87 -37.77 -21.62
N ALA A 472 -31.50 -38.41 -20.62
CA ALA A 472 -31.35 -39.84 -20.34
C ALA A 472 -31.69 -40.73 -21.55
N GLY A 473 -30.87 -41.76 -21.76
CA GLY A 473 -30.91 -42.62 -22.93
C GLY A 473 -31.93 -43.76 -22.86
N LYS A 474 -32.08 -44.49 -23.98
CA LYS A 474 -32.97 -45.66 -24.08
C LYS A 474 -32.60 -46.59 -25.23
N THR A 475 -32.82 -47.90 -25.06
CA THR A 475 -32.64 -48.95 -26.08
C THR A 475 -33.97 -49.67 -26.43
N HIS A 476 -33.93 -50.61 -27.37
CA HIS A 476 -35.03 -51.54 -27.74
C HIS A 476 -34.86 -52.92 -27.09
N THR A 477 -35.74 -53.87 -27.42
CA THR A 477 -35.62 -55.29 -27.02
C THR A 477 -34.85 -56.10 -28.06
N ILE A 478 -33.73 -56.70 -27.65
CA ILE A 478 -32.82 -57.49 -28.52
C ILE A 478 -33.54 -58.67 -29.18
N ASP A 479 -33.15 -58.98 -30.42
CA ASP A 479 -33.63 -60.12 -31.21
C ASP A 479 -33.07 -61.49 -30.76
N SER A 480 -33.67 -62.60 -31.20
CA SER A 480 -33.34 -63.96 -30.73
C SER A 480 -32.82 -64.90 -31.84
N PRO A 481 -31.78 -65.74 -31.60
CA PRO A 481 -31.24 -66.63 -32.63
C PRO A 481 -32.18 -67.78 -33.07
N PRO A 482 -32.08 -68.24 -34.35
CA PRO A 482 -32.95 -69.27 -34.93
C PRO A 482 -32.60 -70.71 -34.50
N VAL A 483 -33.53 -71.65 -34.69
CA VAL A 483 -33.39 -73.08 -34.34
C VAL A 483 -32.47 -73.86 -35.32
N PRO A 484 -31.55 -74.75 -34.84
CA PRO A 484 -30.56 -75.46 -35.67
C PRO A 484 -31.09 -76.66 -36.49
N SER A 485 -30.26 -77.16 -37.41
CA SER A 485 -30.54 -78.30 -38.30
C SER A 485 -29.28 -79.15 -38.61
N ASP A 486 -29.35 -80.46 -38.40
CA ASP A 486 -28.26 -81.44 -38.61
C ASP A 486 -28.13 -82.02 -40.04
N VAL A 487 -26.91 -82.47 -40.38
CA VAL A 487 -26.55 -83.20 -41.62
C VAL A 487 -26.74 -84.71 -41.45
N ASP A 488 -27.14 -85.36 -42.54
CA ASP A 488 -27.67 -86.73 -42.58
C ASP A 488 -26.78 -87.73 -43.37
N SER A 489 -26.12 -87.33 -44.48
CA SER A 489 -25.24 -88.24 -45.24
C SER A 489 -24.19 -87.52 -46.11
N VAL A 490 -23.09 -88.22 -46.49
CA VAL A 490 -22.00 -87.76 -47.38
C VAL A 490 -21.42 -88.94 -48.19
N TRP A 491 -21.18 -88.80 -49.51
CA TRP A 491 -20.46 -89.78 -50.36
C TRP A 491 -19.99 -89.19 -51.70
N TYR A 492 -19.00 -89.81 -52.38
CA TYR A 492 -18.48 -89.37 -53.70
C TYR A 492 -18.36 -90.48 -54.76
N ASP A 493 -18.57 -90.12 -56.04
CA ASP A 493 -18.55 -90.98 -57.24
C ASP A 493 -18.35 -90.13 -58.52
N GLU A 494 -17.72 -90.67 -59.58
CA GLU A 494 -17.46 -90.01 -60.88
C GLU A 494 -17.03 -88.52 -60.82
N GLY A 495 -16.24 -88.13 -59.81
CA GLY A 495 -15.80 -86.74 -59.59
C GLY A 495 -16.83 -85.82 -58.93
N GLN A 496 -17.92 -86.36 -58.39
CA GLN A 496 -19.02 -85.63 -57.74
C GLN A 496 -19.23 -86.12 -56.31
N MET A 497 -19.78 -85.29 -55.42
CA MET A 497 -19.97 -85.61 -53.99
C MET A 497 -21.29 -85.03 -53.45
N THR A 498 -22.11 -85.81 -52.74
CA THR A 498 -23.52 -85.46 -52.40
C THR A 498 -23.82 -85.51 -50.90
N VAL A 499 -24.65 -84.57 -50.40
CA VAL A 499 -24.93 -84.33 -48.96
C VAL A 499 -26.39 -83.91 -48.69
N SER A 500 -26.96 -84.29 -47.52
CA SER A 500 -28.36 -84.04 -47.07
C SER A 500 -28.50 -83.52 -45.63
N TRP A 501 -29.61 -82.85 -45.26
CA TRP A 501 -29.91 -82.32 -43.91
C TRP A 501 -31.43 -82.15 -43.61
N ASN A 502 -31.81 -81.55 -42.48
CA ASN A 502 -33.21 -81.27 -42.05
C ASN A 502 -33.77 -79.90 -42.54
N THR A 503 -34.94 -79.46 -42.04
CA THR A 503 -35.62 -78.19 -42.45
C THR A 503 -36.08 -77.33 -41.27
N SER A 504 -36.26 -76.02 -41.49
CA SER A 504 -36.53 -74.95 -40.52
C SER A 504 -37.94 -74.33 -40.70
N GLN A 505 -38.42 -73.55 -39.72
CA GLN A 505 -39.80 -73.04 -39.61
C GLN A 505 -39.94 -71.55 -39.22
N GLU A 506 -38.85 -70.77 -39.16
CA GLU A 506 -38.87 -69.37 -38.69
C GLU A 506 -39.50 -68.38 -39.70
N GLU A 507 -40.24 -67.37 -39.24
CA GLU A 507 -40.79 -66.32 -40.14
C GLU A 507 -39.69 -65.41 -40.72
N ASP A 508 -38.58 -65.23 -40.00
CA ASP A 508 -37.42 -64.44 -40.39
C ASP A 508 -36.38 -65.22 -41.23
N PHE A 509 -36.59 -66.52 -41.50
CA PHE A 509 -35.63 -67.37 -42.19
C PHE A 509 -35.07 -66.73 -43.47
N SER A 510 -33.74 -66.72 -43.62
CA SER A 510 -33.06 -66.26 -44.83
C SER A 510 -32.52 -67.42 -45.67
N LYS A 511 -31.78 -68.35 -45.06
CA LYS A 511 -30.99 -69.37 -45.79
C LYS A 511 -30.39 -70.44 -44.88
N TYR A 512 -30.17 -71.62 -45.45
CA TYR A 512 -29.11 -72.53 -44.98
C TYR A 512 -27.76 -72.14 -45.58
N GLN A 513 -26.68 -72.45 -44.87
CA GLN A 513 -25.32 -72.51 -45.42
C GLN A 513 -24.72 -73.90 -45.14
N LEU A 514 -24.42 -74.64 -46.20
CA LEU A 514 -23.69 -75.92 -46.14
C LEU A 514 -22.19 -75.64 -46.20
N TYR A 515 -21.40 -76.35 -45.40
CA TYR A 515 -19.95 -76.24 -45.30
C TYR A 515 -19.26 -77.59 -45.45
N VAL A 516 -17.96 -77.56 -45.78
CA VAL A 516 -17.02 -78.68 -45.72
C VAL A 516 -15.66 -78.23 -45.18
N ALA A 517 -15.04 -79.01 -44.31
CA ALA A 517 -13.78 -78.71 -43.63
C ALA A 517 -12.76 -79.82 -43.87
N ASP A 518 -11.45 -79.55 -43.83
CA ASP A 518 -10.49 -80.59 -44.22
C ASP A 518 -10.33 -81.72 -43.17
N THR A 519 -10.89 -81.55 -41.97
CA THR A 519 -10.98 -82.53 -40.85
C THR A 519 -12.22 -82.24 -39.99
N GLU A 520 -12.59 -83.14 -39.07
CA GLU A 520 -13.82 -83.06 -38.22
C GLU A 520 -13.93 -81.74 -37.45
N PHE A 521 -12.79 -81.24 -36.98
CA PHE A 521 -12.65 -80.00 -36.23
C PHE A 521 -11.94 -78.90 -37.05
N GLY A 522 -11.84 -79.10 -38.37
CA GLY A 522 -11.11 -78.23 -39.30
C GLY A 522 -11.88 -76.99 -39.76
N THR A 523 -11.23 -76.18 -40.58
CA THR A 523 -11.79 -74.91 -41.08
C THR A 523 -12.93 -75.15 -42.08
N ARG A 524 -14.15 -74.88 -41.65
CA ARG A 524 -15.39 -75.00 -42.44
C ARG A 524 -15.41 -74.02 -43.63
N ARG A 525 -15.13 -74.52 -44.84
CA ARG A 525 -15.28 -73.84 -46.13
C ARG A 525 -16.74 -73.90 -46.59
N GLN A 526 -17.36 -72.77 -46.91
CA GLN A 526 -18.80 -72.72 -47.23
C GLN A 526 -19.10 -73.10 -48.69
N ILE A 527 -19.88 -74.15 -48.92
CA ILE A 527 -20.18 -74.73 -50.24
C ILE A 527 -21.32 -74.01 -50.96
N VAL A 528 -22.47 -73.89 -50.31
CA VAL A 528 -23.69 -73.36 -50.93
C VAL A 528 -24.54 -72.62 -49.90
N LYS A 529 -25.17 -71.54 -50.35
CA LYS A 529 -26.25 -70.84 -49.63
C LYS A 529 -27.59 -71.27 -50.25
N ILE A 530 -28.52 -71.79 -49.46
CA ILE A 530 -29.86 -72.19 -49.95
C ILE A 530 -30.93 -71.33 -49.29
N GLY A 531 -31.40 -70.32 -50.01
CA GLY A 531 -32.40 -69.35 -49.56
C GLY A 531 -33.86 -69.84 -49.65
N SER A 532 -34.12 -71.10 -49.32
CA SER A 532 -35.45 -71.72 -49.29
C SER A 532 -35.44 -72.79 -48.21
N ALA A 533 -36.40 -72.72 -47.28
CA ALA A 533 -36.47 -73.62 -46.13
C ALA A 533 -36.73 -75.08 -46.54
N ASP A 534 -37.36 -75.32 -47.68
CA ASP A 534 -37.79 -76.65 -48.16
C ASP A 534 -36.68 -77.46 -48.85
N ARG A 535 -35.50 -76.87 -49.12
CA ARG A 535 -34.44 -77.52 -49.92
C ARG A 535 -33.24 -77.91 -49.05
N ASN A 536 -33.10 -79.21 -48.82
CA ASN A 536 -32.25 -79.81 -47.79
C ASN A 536 -31.15 -80.77 -48.32
N SER A 537 -30.71 -80.61 -49.56
CA SER A 537 -29.62 -81.43 -50.14
C SER A 537 -28.86 -80.73 -51.27
N TYR A 538 -27.61 -81.17 -51.49
CA TYR A 538 -26.69 -80.58 -52.47
C TYR A 538 -25.64 -81.57 -53.00
N THR A 539 -25.18 -81.34 -54.25
CA THR A 539 -24.13 -82.13 -54.92
C THR A 539 -23.03 -81.21 -55.48
N LEU A 540 -21.79 -81.52 -55.13
CA LEU A 540 -20.55 -80.89 -55.59
C LEU A 540 -19.98 -81.67 -56.78
N ARG A 541 -19.11 -81.01 -57.58
CA ARG A 541 -18.46 -81.62 -58.77
C ARG A 541 -16.94 -81.39 -58.85
N HIS A 542 -16.40 -80.65 -57.88
CA HIS A 542 -14.98 -80.42 -57.71
C HIS A 542 -14.71 -80.51 -56.21
N PHE A 543 -13.89 -81.47 -55.83
CA PHE A 543 -13.29 -81.63 -54.51
C PHE A 543 -11.82 -81.97 -54.74
N ASP A 544 -10.97 -81.74 -53.73
CA ASP A 544 -9.63 -82.30 -53.77
C ASP A 544 -9.77 -83.81 -53.47
N PRO A 545 -9.54 -84.75 -54.41
CA PRO A 545 -9.51 -86.20 -54.13
C PRO A 545 -8.27 -86.61 -53.32
N THR A 546 -7.59 -85.58 -52.80
CA THR A 546 -6.24 -85.47 -52.30
C THR A 546 -6.19 -84.34 -51.21
N LYS A 547 -7.30 -84.14 -50.42
CA LYS A 547 -7.36 -84.11 -48.91
C LYS A 547 -8.65 -84.77 -48.33
N GLU A 548 -8.74 -84.91 -46.99
CA GLU A 548 -9.99 -85.19 -46.23
C GLU A 548 -10.98 -83.99 -46.33
N ASN A 549 -12.31 -84.20 -46.15
CA ASN A 549 -13.37 -83.21 -46.41
C ASN A 549 -14.69 -83.48 -45.61
N TRP A 550 -14.81 -82.97 -44.37
CA TRP A 550 -15.91 -83.05 -43.39
C TRP A 550 -17.07 -82.03 -43.54
N PHE A 551 -18.31 -82.46 -43.80
CA PHE A 551 -19.46 -81.55 -44.07
C PHE A 551 -20.33 -81.15 -42.87
N THR A 552 -20.93 -79.95 -42.82
CA THR A 552 -21.86 -79.48 -41.74
C THR A 552 -22.82 -78.38 -42.25
N VAL A 553 -23.94 -78.10 -41.57
CA VAL A 553 -24.93 -77.05 -41.96
C VAL A 553 -25.18 -76.02 -40.85
N ASP A 554 -25.36 -74.76 -41.25
CA ASP A 554 -25.86 -73.66 -40.41
C ASP A 554 -27.21 -73.12 -40.94
N VAL A 555 -28.11 -72.74 -40.04
CA VAL A 555 -29.41 -72.06 -40.28
C VAL A 555 -29.27 -70.58 -39.96
N ILE A 556 -29.76 -69.69 -40.83
CA ILE A 556 -29.55 -68.23 -40.72
C ILE A 556 -30.82 -67.44 -41.03
N ASP A 557 -31.14 -66.47 -40.17
CA ASP A 557 -32.23 -65.50 -40.33
C ASP A 557 -31.88 -64.30 -41.26
N LYS A 558 -32.79 -63.34 -41.36
CA LYS A 558 -32.66 -62.10 -42.18
C LYS A 558 -31.69 -61.05 -41.62
N TRP A 559 -31.32 -61.12 -40.34
CA TRP A 559 -30.42 -60.17 -39.66
C TRP A 559 -28.99 -60.73 -39.49
N GLY A 560 -28.82 -62.04 -39.57
CA GLY A 560 -27.54 -62.74 -39.58
C GLY A 560 -27.28 -63.66 -38.39
N LEU A 561 -28.21 -63.80 -37.43
CA LEU A 561 -28.00 -64.76 -36.33
C LEU A 561 -28.05 -66.18 -36.91
N THR A 562 -27.19 -67.05 -36.38
CA THR A 562 -26.75 -68.27 -37.06
C THR A 562 -26.58 -69.42 -36.08
N THR A 563 -27.17 -70.59 -36.37
CA THR A 563 -27.14 -71.77 -35.48
C THR A 563 -26.84 -73.07 -36.26
N ARG A 564 -26.03 -73.99 -35.68
CA ARG A 564 -25.30 -75.07 -36.39
C ARG A 564 -25.77 -76.51 -36.07
N GLY A 565 -25.54 -77.46 -37.00
CA GLY A 565 -25.55 -78.93 -36.82
C GLY A 565 -24.27 -79.73 -37.25
N ASN A 566 -24.31 -81.08 -37.22
CA ASN A 566 -23.19 -82.10 -37.21
C ASN A 566 -22.65 -82.66 -38.62
N GLY A 567 -21.68 -83.66 -38.81
CA GLY A 567 -20.89 -83.97 -40.11
C GLY A 567 -20.01 -85.29 -40.50
N ALA A 568 -19.25 -85.44 -41.68
CA ALA A 568 -18.31 -86.61 -42.24
C ALA A 568 -17.33 -86.49 -43.56
N THR A 569 -16.27 -87.37 -43.94
CA THR A 569 -14.88 -87.14 -44.69
C THR A 569 -14.09 -88.05 -45.83
N ASN A 570 -12.75 -87.82 -46.26
CA ASN A 570 -11.79 -88.52 -47.30
C ASN A 570 -10.11 -88.59 -47.29
N VAL A 571 -9.17 -88.04 -48.19
CA VAL A 571 -7.62 -88.39 -48.39
C VAL A 571 -6.61 -87.37 -49.19
N ALA A 572 -5.19 -87.23 -49.18
CA ALA A 572 -4.13 -86.06 -49.48
C ALA A 572 -2.96 -85.89 -50.69
N ASN A 573 -2.28 -84.67 -51.09
CA ASN A 573 -1.10 -84.31 -52.13
C ASN A 573 -0.29 -82.84 -52.16
N THR A 574 0.85 -82.39 -52.94
CA THR A 574 1.95 -81.13 -53.10
C THR A 574 2.21 -80.10 -54.42
N PRO A 575 2.80 -78.76 -54.73
CA PRO A 575 3.60 -77.43 -54.22
C PRO A 575 3.57 -75.79 -54.83
N PRO A 576 4.16 -74.58 -54.31
CA PRO A 576 4.11 -73.02 -54.75
C PRO A 576 5.31 -71.86 -54.79
N GLU A 577 5.03 -70.47 -54.91
CA GLU A 577 5.81 -69.12 -55.08
C GLU A 577 5.84 -68.01 -53.91
N ALA A 578 6.85 -67.10 -53.74
CA ALA A 578 6.95 -65.98 -52.71
C ALA A 578 6.55 -64.48 -53.02
N ILE A 579 6.26 -63.63 -51.98
CA ILE A 579 5.63 -62.25 -52.07
C ILE A 579 6.22 -61.12 -51.14
N ARG A 580 5.87 -59.82 -51.37
CA ARG A 580 6.26 -58.61 -50.58
C ARG A 580 5.09 -57.80 -49.99
N ILE A 581 5.31 -57.15 -48.83
CA ILE A 581 4.47 -56.10 -48.19
C ILE A 581 4.67 -54.73 -48.87
N LEU A 582 3.66 -53.86 -48.78
CA LEU A 582 3.56 -52.52 -49.38
C LEU A 582 3.46 -51.38 -48.33
N ALA A 583 2.54 -51.50 -47.37
CA ALA A 583 2.25 -50.49 -46.35
C ALA A 583 1.71 -51.14 -45.07
N VAL A 584 1.83 -50.44 -43.94
CA VAL A 584 1.29 -50.83 -42.64
C VAL A 584 0.77 -49.58 -41.92
N ASP A 585 -0.52 -49.56 -41.59
CA ASP A 585 -1.27 -48.39 -41.09
C ASP A 585 -2.04 -48.80 -39.82
N TYR A 586 -1.97 -48.04 -38.72
CA TYR A 586 -2.47 -48.50 -37.42
C TYR A 586 -3.05 -47.41 -36.50
N ASP A 587 -3.93 -47.84 -35.59
CA ASP A 587 -4.48 -47.10 -34.46
C ASP A 587 -4.65 -48.05 -33.24
N PHE A 588 -5.25 -47.58 -32.14
CA PHE A 588 -5.39 -48.36 -30.90
C PHE A 588 -6.34 -49.58 -31.00
N ASP A 589 -7.30 -49.52 -31.92
CA ASP A 589 -8.35 -50.53 -32.13
C ASP A 589 -8.03 -51.48 -33.30
N GLN A 590 -7.16 -51.09 -34.25
CA GLN A 590 -6.85 -51.88 -35.44
C GLN A 590 -5.44 -51.64 -36.04
N PHE A 591 -4.88 -52.69 -36.63
CA PHE A 591 -3.57 -52.69 -37.29
C PHE A 591 -3.66 -53.32 -38.69
N ASN A 592 -3.49 -52.52 -39.75
CA ASN A 592 -3.72 -52.89 -41.14
C ASN A 592 -2.41 -53.11 -41.90
N ILE A 593 -2.25 -54.25 -42.58
CA ILE A 593 -1.04 -54.65 -43.31
C ILE A 593 -1.40 -55.01 -44.75
N ASN A 594 -0.75 -54.37 -45.73
CA ASN A 594 -1.10 -54.47 -47.15
C ASN A 594 0.07 -55.05 -47.98
N TRP A 595 -0.17 -55.99 -48.90
CA TRP A 595 0.84 -56.69 -49.72
C TRP A 595 0.42 -56.89 -51.19
N ARG A 596 1.10 -57.77 -51.94
CA ARG A 596 0.90 -57.99 -53.40
C ARG A 596 0.44 -59.41 -53.75
N LYS A 597 -0.52 -59.51 -54.69
CA LYS A 597 -1.07 -60.75 -55.27
C LYS A 597 -0.07 -61.58 -56.11
N THR A 598 -0.27 -62.90 -56.13
CA THR A 598 0.44 -63.97 -56.88
C THR A 598 -0.33 -64.41 -58.14
N GLY A 599 0.33 -65.13 -59.05
CA GLY A 599 -0.22 -65.62 -60.30
C GLY A 599 -0.48 -67.12 -60.40
N GLN A 600 -0.27 -67.91 -59.35
CA GLN A 600 -0.44 -69.38 -59.41
C GLN A 600 -1.91 -69.84 -59.30
N THR A 601 -2.25 -70.91 -60.01
CA THR A 601 -3.61 -71.49 -60.07
C THR A 601 -3.85 -72.58 -59.02
N ASP A 602 -2.77 -73.19 -58.55
CA ASP A 602 -2.66 -74.16 -57.46
C ASP A 602 -2.33 -73.49 -56.12
N PHE A 603 -2.47 -72.17 -56.00
CA PHE A 603 -2.30 -71.44 -54.74
C PHE A 603 -3.31 -71.90 -53.65
N ALA A 604 -2.84 -72.04 -52.40
CA ALA A 604 -3.70 -72.19 -51.23
C ALA A 604 -3.66 -71.02 -50.28
N PHE A 605 -2.49 -70.39 -50.04
CA PHE A 605 -2.44 -69.38 -48.98
C PHE A 605 -1.31 -68.36 -49.03
N TYR A 606 -1.53 -67.23 -48.34
CA TYR A 606 -0.48 -66.39 -47.75
C TYR A 606 -0.41 -66.56 -46.24
N ASP A 607 0.77 -66.87 -45.74
CA ASP A 607 1.11 -66.77 -44.33
C ASP A 607 1.74 -65.39 -44.05
N LEU A 608 1.02 -64.54 -43.33
CA LEU A 608 1.64 -63.36 -42.72
C LEU A 608 2.45 -63.79 -41.51
N LEU A 609 3.70 -63.34 -41.43
CA LEU A 609 4.63 -63.62 -40.34
C LEU A 609 5.06 -62.30 -39.65
N VAL A 610 5.37 -62.36 -38.36
CA VAL A 610 5.93 -61.26 -37.56
C VAL A 610 7.17 -61.72 -36.78
N SER A 611 8.07 -60.80 -36.46
CA SER A 611 9.21 -61.03 -35.56
C SER A 611 9.57 -59.77 -34.77
N GLU A 612 10.13 -59.94 -33.57
CA GLU A 612 10.59 -58.85 -32.67
C GLU A 612 11.91 -58.20 -33.13
N SER A 613 12.53 -58.71 -34.20
CA SER A 613 13.68 -58.09 -34.86
C SER A 613 13.83 -58.58 -36.29
N ARG A 614 14.58 -57.83 -37.11
CA ARG A 614 14.75 -58.07 -38.56
C ARG A 614 15.14 -59.49 -38.93
N ASP A 615 16.05 -60.08 -38.15
CA ASP A 615 16.63 -61.41 -38.40
C ASP A 615 16.22 -62.42 -37.30
N GLY A 616 15.14 -62.12 -36.57
CA GLY A 616 14.62 -62.90 -35.44
C GLY A 616 13.75 -64.09 -35.84
N VAL A 617 13.18 -64.76 -34.84
CA VAL A 617 12.27 -65.89 -35.04
C VAL A 617 10.94 -65.38 -35.62
N GLN A 618 10.54 -65.90 -36.77
CA GLN A 618 9.29 -65.53 -37.44
C GLN A 618 8.12 -66.37 -36.90
N ARG A 619 7.13 -65.69 -36.31
CA ARG A 619 5.85 -66.26 -35.84
C ARG A 619 4.76 -65.98 -36.87
N ARG A 620 3.97 -66.99 -37.24
CA ARG A 620 2.80 -66.82 -38.12
C ARG A 620 1.64 -66.13 -37.37
N LEU A 621 1.02 -65.15 -38.03
CA LEU A 621 -0.16 -64.41 -37.56
C LEU A 621 -1.45 -64.94 -38.18
N VAL A 622 -1.52 -65.03 -39.51
CA VAL A 622 -2.72 -65.45 -40.26
C VAL A 622 -2.31 -66.21 -41.52
N THR A 623 -3.21 -67.08 -42.00
CA THR A 623 -3.11 -67.82 -43.26
C THR A 623 -4.30 -67.45 -44.14
N HIS A 624 -4.09 -66.59 -45.14
CA HIS A 624 -5.11 -66.08 -46.06
C HIS A 624 -5.27 -67.00 -47.27
N ALA A 625 -6.44 -67.64 -47.41
CA ALA A 625 -6.61 -68.74 -48.35
C ALA A 625 -7.01 -68.34 -49.79
N SER A 626 -7.01 -67.04 -50.11
CA SER A 626 -7.33 -66.50 -51.44
C SER A 626 -6.17 -65.63 -51.95
N PRO A 627 -5.80 -65.70 -53.24
CA PRO A 627 -4.72 -64.88 -53.77
C PRO A 627 -5.11 -63.42 -53.93
N ASP A 628 -6.41 -63.10 -53.86
CA ASP A 628 -6.94 -61.73 -53.81
C ASP A 628 -6.89 -61.13 -52.39
N ASP A 629 -6.61 -61.93 -51.36
CA ASP A 629 -6.42 -61.46 -49.99
C ASP A 629 -5.04 -60.82 -49.86
N THR A 630 -4.93 -59.55 -50.27
CA THR A 630 -3.69 -58.77 -50.20
C THR A 630 -3.61 -57.84 -48.99
N THR A 631 -4.50 -58.00 -48.02
CA THR A 631 -4.68 -57.08 -46.89
C THR A 631 -5.11 -57.85 -45.64
N TYR A 632 -4.51 -57.55 -44.48
CA TYR A 632 -4.92 -58.10 -43.19
C TYR A 632 -5.07 -57.01 -42.12
N THR A 633 -6.20 -57.03 -41.43
CA THR A 633 -6.49 -56.18 -40.27
C THR A 633 -6.47 -57.03 -39.01
N ILE A 634 -5.55 -56.74 -38.09
CA ILE A 634 -5.63 -57.21 -36.71
C ILE A 634 -6.53 -56.20 -35.98
N ALA A 635 -7.78 -56.56 -35.72
CA ALA A 635 -8.71 -55.73 -34.94
C ALA A 635 -8.77 -56.20 -33.48
N GLY A 636 -8.68 -55.26 -32.54
CA GLY A 636 -8.81 -55.47 -31.10
C GLY A 636 -7.88 -54.57 -30.28
N ARG A 637 -8.42 -53.94 -29.23
CA ARG A 637 -7.70 -53.01 -28.34
C ARG A 637 -6.42 -53.60 -27.77
N GLY A 638 -5.29 -52.95 -28.02
CA GLY A 638 -3.98 -53.35 -27.50
C GLY A 638 -3.51 -54.75 -27.95
N VAL A 639 -4.10 -55.32 -29.01
CA VAL A 639 -3.67 -56.63 -29.57
C VAL A 639 -2.33 -56.49 -30.31
N PHE A 640 -1.95 -55.27 -30.69
CA PHE A 640 -0.62 -54.90 -31.14
C PHE A 640 0.00 -53.86 -30.18
N ASP A 641 1.32 -53.93 -30.00
CA ASP A 641 2.11 -52.98 -29.20
C ASP A 641 3.20 -52.37 -30.11
N PRO A 642 3.00 -51.16 -30.67
CA PRO A 642 3.96 -50.50 -31.52
C PRO A 642 5.06 -49.77 -30.74
N SER A 643 4.99 -49.70 -29.40
CA SER A 643 6.08 -49.16 -28.56
C SER A 643 7.37 -50.00 -28.64
N ARG A 644 7.27 -51.21 -29.22
CA ARG A 644 8.37 -52.15 -29.45
C ARG A 644 8.58 -52.36 -30.94
N GLU A 645 9.84 -52.53 -31.33
CA GLU A 645 10.19 -52.76 -32.73
C GLU A 645 9.69 -54.14 -33.21
N GLN A 646 8.94 -54.16 -34.30
CA GLN A 646 8.42 -55.39 -34.91
C GLN A 646 8.61 -55.39 -36.44
N TRP A 647 8.75 -56.58 -37.01
CA TRP A 647 9.05 -56.81 -38.42
C TRP A 647 8.10 -57.83 -39.04
N PHE A 648 7.43 -57.47 -40.15
CA PHE A 648 6.43 -58.30 -40.83
C PHE A 648 6.92 -58.85 -42.18
N PHE A 649 6.52 -60.08 -42.54
CA PHE A 649 6.92 -60.78 -43.77
C PHE A 649 5.73 -61.55 -44.37
N ILE A 650 5.76 -61.85 -45.67
CA ILE A 650 4.78 -62.77 -46.32
C ILE A 650 5.48 -64.06 -46.75
N ARG A 651 4.88 -65.18 -46.39
CA ARG A 651 5.13 -66.53 -46.90
C ARG A 651 3.91 -66.99 -47.70
N THR A 652 4.08 -67.95 -48.60
CA THR A 652 3.00 -68.43 -49.48
C THR A 652 2.95 -69.95 -49.51
N GLY A 653 1.77 -70.50 -49.76
CA GLY A 653 1.45 -71.93 -49.83
C GLY A 653 0.51 -72.29 -50.98
N ASP A 654 0.37 -73.59 -51.26
CA ASP A 654 -0.36 -74.14 -52.41
C ASP A 654 -1.42 -75.18 -51.98
N ILE A 655 -2.44 -75.46 -52.80
CA ILE A 655 -3.55 -76.41 -52.52
C ILE A 655 -3.03 -77.79 -52.16
N TRP A 656 -1.80 -78.03 -52.56
CA TRP A 656 -1.08 -79.24 -52.37
C TRP A 656 -0.02 -79.16 -51.21
N GLY A 657 0.23 -78.02 -50.56
CA GLY A 657 1.06 -77.92 -49.34
C GLY A 657 2.60 -78.04 -49.48
N GLN A 658 3.23 -77.18 -50.27
CA GLN A 658 4.63 -76.74 -50.01
C GLN A 658 4.67 -75.19 -49.80
N GLU A 659 5.82 -74.53 -49.57
CA GLU A 659 5.86 -73.12 -49.09
C GLU A 659 7.09 -72.27 -49.55
N THR A 660 7.02 -70.92 -49.56
CA THR A 660 8.19 -70.00 -49.75
C THR A 660 7.97 -68.57 -49.16
N THR A 661 9.01 -67.87 -48.66
CA THR A 661 8.93 -66.57 -47.92
C THR A 661 9.64 -65.38 -48.61
N GLY A 662 9.16 -64.15 -48.41
CA GLY A 662 9.75 -62.89 -48.90
C GLY A 662 10.24 -61.88 -47.83
N PRO A 663 10.54 -60.62 -48.22
CA PRO A 663 11.28 -59.65 -47.39
C PRO A 663 10.42 -58.87 -46.38
N GLY A 664 11.08 -58.35 -45.33
CA GLY A 664 10.45 -57.76 -44.15
C GLY A 664 10.19 -56.24 -44.17
N PHE A 665 9.22 -55.79 -43.38
CA PHE A 665 8.79 -54.40 -43.17
C PHE A 665 8.80 -54.05 -41.66
N ARG A 666 9.39 -52.93 -41.26
CA ARG A 666 9.57 -52.51 -39.84
C ARG A 666 8.45 -51.58 -39.35
N VAL A 667 8.01 -51.76 -38.12
CA VAL A 667 7.12 -50.85 -37.38
C VAL A 667 7.68 -50.60 -35.97
N LEU A 668 7.60 -49.34 -35.52
CA LEU A 668 7.91 -48.84 -34.18
C LEU A 668 7.29 -47.43 -34.08
N ASP A 669 6.66 -47.11 -32.95
CA ASP A 669 6.06 -45.80 -32.68
C ASP A 669 7.04 -44.78 -32.06
N ASN A 670 6.61 -43.53 -31.93
CA ASN A 670 7.35 -42.48 -31.22
C ASN A 670 6.62 -42.06 -29.93
N PRO A 671 7.33 -41.70 -28.84
CA PRO A 671 6.67 -41.11 -27.67
C PRO A 671 5.99 -39.77 -28.01
N PRO A 672 4.85 -39.44 -27.36
CA PRO A 672 4.05 -38.28 -27.70
C PRO A 672 4.78 -36.95 -27.48
N LEU A 673 4.47 -35.95 -28.29
CA LEU A 673 4.97 -34.58 -28.20
C LEU A 673 4.75 -33.99 -26.80
N MET A 674 5.87 -33.66 -26.15
CA MET A 674 5.93 -32.96 -24.87
C MET A 674 5.15 -31.66 -24.93
N SER A 675 4.20 -31.50 -24.00
CA SER A 675 3.45 -30.24 -23.84
C SER A 675 4.25 -29.25 -22.99
N SER A 676 4.31 -27.99 -23.43
CA SER A 676 4.98 -26.90 -22.73
C SER A 676 4.08 -26.32 -21.64
N VAL A 677 4.57 -26.29 -20.40
CA VAL A 677 3.87 -25.70 -19.24
C VAL A 677 4.34 -24.26 -19.07
N ARG A 678 3.40 -23.34 -18.80
CA ARG A 678 3.68 -21.93 -18.50
C ARG A 678 4.11 -21.75 -17.04
N PRO A 679 4.76 -20.62 -16.67
CA PRO A 679 4.94 -20.24 -15.27
C PRO A 679 3.64 -20.33 -14.48
N VAL A 680 3.73 -20.75 -13.23
CA VAL A 680 2.58 -20.94 -12.33
C VAL A 680 2.09 -19.57 -11.84
N GLU A 681 0.81 -19.28 -12.01
CA GLU A 681 0.20 -18.04 -11.52
C GLU A 681 -0.35 -18.26 -10.10
N TYR A 682 0.17 -17.54 -9.10
CA TYR A 682 -0.45 -17.47 -7.77
C TYR A 682 -1.52 -16.37 -7.73
N ARG A 683 -2.74 -16.70 -7.28
CA ARG A 683 -3.82 -15.72 -7.11
C ARG A 683 -4.81 -16.15 -6.01
N LYS A 684 -4.86 -15.39 -4.91
CA LYS A 684 -5.81 -15.56 -3.78
C LYS A 684 -5.83 -16.99 -3.19
N GLY A 685 -4.67 -17.50 -2.74
CA GLY A 685 -4.56 -18.81 -2.08
C GLY A 685 -4.62 -20.02 -3.03
N LYS A 686 -4.27 -19.81 -4.31
CA LYS A 686 -4.39 -20.80 -5.38
C LYS A 686 -3.23 -20.70 -6.36
N PHE A 687 -2.76 -21.84 -6.84
CA PHE A 687 -1.88 -21.92 -8.01
C PHE A 687 -2.69 -22.30 -9.25
N ILE A 688 -2.43 -21.59 -10.35
CA ILE A 688 -3.06 -21.80 -11.65
C ILE A 688 -1.97 -22.22 -12.63
N LEU A 689 -2.03 -23.46 -13.10
CA LEU A 689 -1.10 -24.03 -14.07
C LEU A 689 -1.78 -24.09 -15.45
N ARG A 690 -1.02 -23.84 -16.51
CA ARG A 690 -1.51 -23.84 -17.91
C ARG A 690 -0.48 -24.44 -18.85
N TRP A 691 -0.91 -25.18 -19.87
CA TRP A 691 0.00 -25.82 -20.83
C TRP A 691 -0.50 -25.75 -22.28
N SER A 692 0.36 -26.09 -23.24
CA SER A 692 0.00 -26.24 -24.64
C SER A 692 -0.78 -27.55 -24.86
N GLY A 693 -1.85 -27.50 -25.65
CA GLY A 693 -2.52 -28.72 -26.13
C GLY A 693 -1.60 -29.61 -26.99
N ASN A 694 -1.74 -30.92 -26.86
CA ASN A 694 -1.16 -31.94 -27.74
C ASN A 694 -2.16 -32.24 -28.88
N TYR A 695 -1.65 -32.48 -30.09
CA TYR A 695 -2.47 -32.63 -31.31
C TYR A 695 -2.32 -34.00 -32.01
N GLU A 696 -1.57 -34.95 -31.45
CA GLU A 696 -1.31 -36.27 -32.05
C GLU A 696 -2.53 -37.18 -31.93
N GLN A 697 -2.77 -38.09 -32.88
CA GLN A 697 -4.05 -38.82 -32.94
C GLN A 697 -4.24 -39.82 -31.79
N ASP A 698 -3.12 -40.29 -31.25
CA ASP A 698 -2.91 -41.27 -30.18
C ASP A 698 -2.82 -40.67 -28.75
N PHE A 699 -2.92 -39.35 -28.56
CA PHE A 699 -3.00 -38.75 -27.21
C PHE A 699 -4.11 -39.39 -26.38
N ARG A 700 -3.80 -39.74 -25.12
CA ARG A 700 -4.72 -40.38 -24.17
C ARG A 700 -4.99 -39.54 -22.93
N ARG A 701 -3.96 -38.94 -22.29
CA ARG A 701 -4.14 -38.29 -20.98
C ARG A 701 -3.04 -37.28 -20.62
N TYR A 702 -3.44 -36.23 -19.91
CA TYR A 702 -2.58 -35.39 -19.08
C TYR A 702 -2.60 -35.82 -17.61
N THR A 703 -1.45 -35.93 -16.96
CA THR A 703 -1.34 -36.10 -15.49
C THR A 703 -0.38 -35.06 -14.92
N LEU A 704 -0.82 -34.31 -13.90
CA LEU A 704 0.02 -33.34 -13.20
C LEU A 704 0.51 -33.92 -11.87
N TYR A 705 1.81 -33.81 -11.65
CA TYR A 705 2.47 -34.21 -10.41
C TYR A 705 3.05 -32.99 -9.69
N GLU A 706 2.96 -32.98 -8.36
CA GLU A 706 3.44 -31.96 -7.44
C GLU A 706 4.52 -32.54 -6.52
N SER A 707 5.54 -31.76 -6.16
CA SER A 707 6.59 -32.13 -5.21
C SER A 707 6.99 -30.94 -4.32
N LEU A 708 7.50 -31.21 -3.13
CA LEU A 708 8.21 -30.23 -2.30
C LEU A 708 9.68 -30.06 -2.72
N THR A 709 10.18 -30.91 -3.61
CA THR A 709 11.57 -30.94 -4.08
C THR A 709 11.64 -30.90 -5.61
N ALA A 710 12.54 -30.07 -6.14
CA ALA A 710 12.75 -29.89 -7.58
C ALA A 710 13.23 -31.16 -8.32
N ASP A 711 13.69 -32.18 -7.59
CA ASP A 711 14.04 -33.50 -8.13
C ASP A 711 12.83 -34.36 -8.52
N MET A 712 11.62 -33.96 -8.10
CA MET A 712 10.34 -34.66 -8.29
C MET A 712 10.31 -36.12 -7.77
N LEU A 713 11.30 -36.56 -6.98
CA LEU A 713 11.45 -37.95 -6.56
C LEU A 713 10.36 -38.42 -5.57
N SER A 714 9.81 -37.48 -4.80
CA SER A 714 8.71 -37.72 -3.85
C SER A 714 7.36 -37.21 -4.36
N SER A 715 7.22 -37.03 -5.68
CA SER A 715 6.07 -36.35 -6.26
C SER A 715 4.75 -37.13 -6.15
N VAL A 716 3.66 -36.39 -5.94
CA VAL A 716 2.29 -36.90 -5.80
C VAL A 716 1.41 -36.39 -6.94
N LYS A 717 0.48 -37.23 -7.40
CA LYS A 717 -0.49 -36.84 -8.42
C LYS A 717 -1.54 -35.89 -7.84
N VAL A 718 -1.63 -34.68 -8.39
CA VAL A 718 -2.62 -33.66 -7.97
C VAL A 718 -3.73 -33.42 -9.00
N TYR A 719 -3.49 -33.74 -10.28
CA TYR A 719 -4.50 -33.57 -11.33
C TYR A 719 -4.36 -34.62 -12.44
N SER A 720 -5.44 -34.87 -13.19
CA SER A 720 -5.37 -35.53 -14.50
C SER A 720 -6.64 -35.36 -15.31
N SER A 721 -6.51 -35.27 -16.63
CA SER A 721 -7.64 -35.23 -17.56
C SER A 721 -7.37 -36.06 -18.81
N GLU A 722 -8.39 -36.73 -19.32
CA GLU A 722 -8.37 -37.44 -20.61
C GLU A 722 -8.85 -36.52 -21.76
N GLU A 723 -9.38 -35.34 -21.43
CA GLU A 723 -9.84 -34.37 -22.43
C GLU A 723 -8.65 -33.58 -22.99
N ARG A 724 -8.35 -33.80 -24.28
CA ARG A 724 -7.23 -33.15 -25.00
C ARG A 724 -7.25 -31.62 -24.97
N GLY A 725 -8.44 -31.01 -24.86
CA GLY A 725 -8.59 -29.56 -24.75
C GLY A 725 -8.31 -29.00 -23.36
N ASP A 726 -8.29 -29.87 -22.34
CA ASP A 726 -8.12 -29.51 -20.95
C ASP A 726 -6.65 -29.16 -20.65
N THR A 727 -6.40 -27.86 -20.67
CA THR A 727 -5.05 -27.27 -20.77
C THR A 727 -4.69 -26.40 -19.57
N SER A 728 -5.40 -26.57 -18.44
CA SER A 728 -5.12 -25.86 -17.19
C SER A 728 -5.65 -26.56 -15.94
N ALA A 729 -4.93 -26.44 -14.83
CA ALA A 729 -5.37 -26.89 -13.51
C ALA A 729 -5.37 -25.73 -12.50
N VAL A 730 -6.29 -25.76 -11.53
CA VAL A 730 -6.36 -24.80 -10.42
C VAL A 730 -6.30 -25.55 -9.10
N LEU A 731 -5.17 -25.39 -8.39
CA LEU A 731 -4.92 -26.01 -7.10
C LEU A 731 -5.35 -25.07 -5.97
N ASN A 732 -5.95 -25.60 -4.91
CA ASN A 732 -6.58 -24.84 -3.82
C ASN A 732 -6.06 -25.35 -2.47
N GLY A 733 -6.01 -24.48 -1.45
CA GLY A 733 -5.47 -24.86 -0.14
C GLY A 733 -3.94 -24.92 -0.11
N ILE A 734 -3.31 -24.19 -1.02
CA ILE A 734 -1.86 -24.01 -1.10
C ILE A 734 -1.41 -23.08 0.02
N ASP A 735 -0.45 -23.53 0.85
CA ASP A 735 0.35 -22.63 1.71
C ASP A 735 1.09 -21.64 0.78
N PRO A 736 0.87 -20.31 0.88
CA PRO A 736 1.57 -19.32 0.04
C PRO A 736 3.09 -19.39 0.20
N TRP A 737 3.54 -19.95 1.32
CA TRP A 737 4.89 -19.87 1.85
C TRP A 737 5.66 -21.19 1.71
N GLU A 738 5.19 -22.10 0.86
CA GLU A 738 5.85 -23.38 0.58
C GLU A 738 6.02 -23.53 -0.94
N LEU A 739 7.28 -23.55 -1.38
CA LEU A 739 7.65 -23.80 -2.78
C LEU A 739 7.15 -25.18 -3.21
N ARG A 740 6.49 -25.23 -4.38
CA ARG A 740 6.05 -26.50 -4.99
C ARG A 740 6.53 -26.61 -6.42
N TYR A 741 6.99 -27.79 -6.77
CA TYR A 741 7.54 -28.14 -8.07
C TYR A 741 6.56 -29.02 -8.83
N TYR A 742 6.40 -28.77 -10.12
CA TYR A 742 5.39 -29.43 -10.95
C TYR A 742 5.97 -30.00 -12.24
N ILE A 743 5.50 -31.17 -12.63
CA ILE A 743 5.69 -31.74 -13.97
C ILE A 743 4.36 -32.18 -14.54
N LEU A 744 4.17 -31.93 -15.83
CA LEU A 744 3.07 -32.44 -16.62
C LEU A 744 3.55 -33.67 -17.41
N GLU A 745 2.93 -34.80 -17.15
CA GLU A 745 3.09 -36.03 -17.93
C GLU A 745 2.02 -36.08 -19.04
N VAL A 746 2.46 -36.38 -20.25
CA VAL A 746 1.61 -36.67 -21.42
C VAL A 746 1.73 -38.17 -21.70
N GLU A 747 0.61 -38.89 -21.67
CA GLU A 747 0.53 -40.33 -21.98
C GLU A 747 -0.26 -40.54 -23.29
N ASP A 748 0.22 -41.42 -24.16
CA ASP A 748 -0.49 -41.88 -25.36
C ASP A 748 -1.35 -43.14 -25.08
N VAL A 749 -2.08 -43.62 -26.08
CA VAL A 749 -2.90 -44.83 -25.98
C VAL A 749 -2.08 -46.09 -25.67
N TRP A 750 -0.81 -46.14 -26.09
CA TRP A 750 0.10 -47.27 -25.91
C TRP A 750 0.81 -47.29 -24.54
N GLY A 751 0.81 -46.17 -23.82
CA GLY A 751 1.54 -45.98 -22.57
C GLY A 751 2.97 -45.46 -22.73
N LEU A 752 3.36 -44.99 -23.93
CA LEU A 752 4.53 -44.13 -24.07
C LEU A 752 4.23 -42.76 -23.44
N LYS A 753 5.28 -42.15 -22.90
CA LYS A 753 5.17 -40.95 -22.06
C LYS A 753 6.24 -39.94 -22.41
N THR A 754 5.87 -38.67 -22.36
CA THR A 754 6.82 -37.57 -22.19
C THR A 754 6.42 -36.72 -21.00
N VAL A 755 7.40 -36.07 -20.39
CA VAL A 755 7.21 -35.16 -19.26
C VAL A 755 7.73 -33.78 -19.64
N SER A 756 7.06 -32.73 -19.14
CA SER A 756 7.55 -31.36 -19.26
C SER A 756 8.87 -31.16 -18.52
N SER A 757 9.52 -30.01 -18.75
CA SER A 757 10.42 -29.44 -17.74
C SER A 757 9.69 -29.29 -16.40
N VAL A 758 10.43 -29.35 -15.29
CA VAL A 758 9.93 -28.92 -13.99
C VAL A 758 9.59 -27.42 -14.07
N VAL A 759 8.43 -27.03 -13.55
CA VAL A 759 8.09 -25.62 -13.30
C VAL A 759 7.87 -25.41 -11.81
N GLU A 760 8.28 -24.24 -11.32
CA GLU A 760 8.13 -23.84 -9.93
C GLU A 760 6.82 -23.05 -9.73
N GLY A 761 6.16 -23.29 -8.61
CA GLY A 761 5.08 -22.45 -8.09
C GLY A 761 5.47 -21.89 -6.73
N SER A 762 5.54 -20.56 -6.66
CA SER A 762 5.68 -19.78 -5.43
C SER A 762 4.61 -18.68 -5.41
N SER A 763 4.41 -18.03 -4.26
CA SER A 763 3.50 -16.88 -4.14
C SER A 763 4.07 -15.58 -4.71
N GLU A 764 5.39 -15.48 -4.84
CA GLU A 764 6.16 -14.26 -5.12
C GLU A 764 5.90 -13.10 -4.11
N SER A 765 5.22 -13.34 -2.98
CA SER A 765 4.84 -12.33 -1.97
C SER A 765 5.83 -12.21 -0.80
N TRP A 766 7.11 -12.50 -1.07
CA TRP A 766 8.24 -12.46 -0.16
C TRP A 766 9.55 -12.17 -0.93
N PHE A 767 10.39 -11.29 -0.40
CA PHE A 767 11.55 -10.76 -1.11
C PHE A 767 12.54 -10.08 -0.15
N ILE A 768 13.75 -9.86 -0.66
CA ILE A 768 14.67 -8.82 -0.19
C ILE A 768 14.93 -7.92 -1.40
N THR A 769 14.75 -6.61 -1.25
CA THR A 769 15.06 -5.62 -2.28
C THR A 769 15.80 -4.43 -1.66
N ALA A 770 16.57 -3.74 -2.48
CA ALA A 770 17.35 -2.55 -2.12
C ALA A 770 17.11 -1.47 -3.18
N PHE A 771 16.97 -0.23 -2.74
CA PHE A 771 16.79 0.94 -3.62
C PHE A 771 17.74 2.06 -3.20
N GLY A 772 18.53 2.56 -4.16
CA GLY A 772 19.49 3.65 -3.97
C GLY A 772 20.30 3.91 -5.24
N ASP A 773 21.33 4.78 -5.16
CA ASP A 773 22.21 5.08 -6.30
C ASP A 773 23.74 5.08 -5.99
N GLU A 774 24.45 6.21 -6.19
CA GLU A 774 25.85 6.40 -5.76
C GLU A 774 25.94 7.23 -4.45
N ALA A 775 24.80 7.54 -3.81
CA ALA A 775 24.67 8.23 -2.53
C ALA A 775 24.19 7.31 -1.39
N TYR A 776 23.97 7.86 -0.19
CA TYR A 776 23.46 7.12 0.98
C TYR A 776 21.94 7.24 1.10
N ASP A 777 21.27 6.11 1.28
CA ASP A 777 19.82 5.98 1.39
C ASP A 777 19.45 5.14 2.63
N GLU A 778 18.49 5.61 3.43
CA GLU A 778 18.01 4.87 4.61
C GLU A 778 16.50 4.99 4.79
N GLY A 779 15.81 3.84 4.75
CA GLY A 779 14.40 3.72 5.09
C GLY A 779 14.18 3.60 6.59
N ARG A 780 13.15 4.29 7.10
CA ARG A 780 12.83 4.38 8.54
C ARG A 780 11.51 3.74 8.91
N ALA A 781 10.48 3.89 8.08
CA ALA A 781 9.16 3.34 8.35
C ALA A 781 8.49 2.81 7.07
N VAL A 782 7.51 1.91 7.24
CA VAL A 782 6.89 1.18 6.13
C VAL A 782 5.41 0.88 6.41
N GLY A 783 4.60 0.88 5.35
CA GLY A 783 3.16 0.61 5.36
C GLY A 783 2.73 -0.37 4.27
N GLU A 784 1.76 -1.24 4.55
CA GLU A 784 1.04 -2.02 3.52
C GLU A 784 -0.11 -1.19 2.93
N THR A 785 -0.21 -1.14 1.60
CA THR A 785 -1.20 -0.33 0.87
C THR A 785 -2.39 -1.15 0.38
N ALA A 786 -3.52 -0.48 0.10
CA ALA A 786 -4.80 -1.15 -0.15
C ALA A 786 -4.87 -2.00 -1.45
N ASP A 787 -3.90 -1.84 -2.35
CA ASP A 787 -3.68 -2.67 -3.54
C ASP A 787 -2.92 -3.98 -3.25
N GLY A 788 -2.35 -4.11 -2.04
CA GLY A 788 -1.48 -5.20 -1.60
C GLY A 788 0.02 -4.94 -1.82
N GLY A 789 0.40 -3.75 -2.32
CA GLY A 789 1.78 -3.28 -2.38
C GLY A 789 2.24 -2.66 -1.05
N PHE A 790 3.36 -1.95 -1.09
CA PHE A 790 3.96 -1.35 0.11
C PHE A 790 4.52 0.06 -0.12
N ILE A 791 4.38 0.93 0.86
CA ILE A 791 4.96 2.28 0.92
C ILE A 791 6.10 2.29 1.95
N ALA A 792 7.25 2.88 1.63
CA ALA A 792 8.39 3.04 2.54
C ALA A 792 8.84 4.50 2.56
N ALA A 793 9.19 5.03 3.74
CA ALA A 793 9.67 6.40 3.91
C ALA A 793 10.98 6.44 4.68
N GLY A 794 11.82 7.43 4.34
CA GLY A 794 13.16 7.61 4.88
C GLY A 794 13.81 8.87 4.34
N HIS A 795 15.09 8.79 3.96
CA HIS A 795 15.84 9.89 3.36
C HIS A 795 16.90 9.39 2.36
N THR A 796 17.31 10.27 1.45
CA THR A 796 18.29 10.06 0.37
C THR A 796 19.29 11.22 0.30
N TYR A 797 20.54 10.95 -0.08
CA TYR A 797 21.54 11.97 -0.41
C TYR A 797 21.81 12.07 -1.93
N GLY A 798 20.93 11.51 -2.79
CA GLY A 798 21.15 11.42 -4.25
C GLY A 798 21.27 12.76 -4.99
N ASP A 799 20.63 13.83 -4.47
CA ASP A 799 20.59 15.15 -5.10
C ASP A 799 21.64 16.16 -4.54
N GLY A 800 22.42 15.83 -3.49
CA GLY A 800 23.35 16.79 -2.86
C GLY A 800 24.30 16.24 -1.77
N ASP A 801 24.96 17.16 -1.05
CA ASP A 801 25.66 16.86 0.23
C ASP A 801 24.67 16.86 1.42
N ASP A 802 23.47 17.41 1.23
CA ASP A 802 22.36 17.51 2.19
C ASP A 802 21.28 16.44 1.89
N GLY A 803 20.58 15.91 2.90
CA GLY A 803 19.64 14.80 2.74
C GLY A 803 18.18 15.20 2.52
N ASP A 804 17.51 14.57 1.56
CA ASP A 804 16.11 14.83 1.15
C ASP A 804 15.15 13.74 1.67
N VAL A 805 13.89 14.06 2.02
CA VAL A 805 12.92 13.05 2.47
C VAL A 805 12.53 12.15 1.30
N TRP A 806 12.77 10.83 1.42
CA TRP A 806 12.49 9.87 0.33
C TRP A 806 11.28 8.98 0.64
N LEU A 807 10.34 8.91 -0.30
CA LEU A 807 9.13 8.08 -0.24
C LEU A 807 9.07 7.16 -1.46
N VAL A 808 8.96 5.85 -1.23
CA VAL A 808 9.01 4.80 -2.26
C VAL A 808 7.76 3.91 -2.19
N LYS A 809 7.01 3.80 -3.28
CA LYS A 809 5.88 2.87 -3.45
C LYS A 809 6.32 1.66 -4.27
N THR A 810 5.85 0.48 -3.86
CA THR A 810 6.16 -0.81 -4.48
C THR A 810 4.92 -1.64 -4.77
N ASP A 811 5.04 -2.54 -5.74
CA ASP A 811 4.06 -3.58 -6.04
C ASP A 811 4.09 -4.70 -4.95
N PRO A 812 3.12 -5.64 -4.95
CA PRO A 812 3.06 -6.74 -3.98
C PRO A 812 4.26 -7.71 -3.98
N LYS A 813 5.23 -7.53 -4.89
CA LYS A 813 6.44 -8.35 -5.04
C LYS A 813 7.72 -7.57 -4.74
N GLY A 814 7.63 -6.29 -4.35
CA GLY A 814 8.78 -5.44 -4.04
C GLY A 814 9.43 -4.77 -5.26
N ASN A 815 8.77 -4.73 -6.42
CA ASN A 815 9.21 -3.89 -7.53
C ASN A 815 8.78 -2.43 -7.26
N MET A 816 9.62 -1.44 -7.55
CA MET A 816 9.25 -0.03 -7.40
C MET A 816 8.18 0.38 -8.43
N ASP A 817 7.05 0.91 -7.96
CA ASP A 817 6.03 1.56 -8.80
C ASP A 817 6.43 3.00 -9.10
N TRP A 818 6.81 3.75 -8.05
CA TRP A 818 7.28 5.13 -8.11
C TRP A 818 8.04 5.52 -6.84
N SER A 819 8.83 6.59 -6.92
CA SER A 819 9.40 7.29 -5.75
C SER A 819 9.12 8.80 -5.82
N LYS A 820 9.38 9.52 -4.71
CA LYS A 820 9.28 10.97 -4.52
C LYS A 820 10.35 11.43 -3.53
N THR A 821 10.97 12.58 -3.79
CA THR A 821 11.77 13.33 -2.82
C THR A 821 11.02 14.59 -2.35
N TYR A 822 11.27 15.03 -1.12
CA TYR A 822 10.76 16.30 -0.58
C TYR A 822 11.79 16.94 0.37
N GLY A 823 12.18 18.18 0.08
CA GLY A 823 13.04 18.99 0.95
C GLY A 823 13.56 20.25 0.25
N GLY A 824 14.75 20.72 0.63
CA GLY A 824 15.37 21.94 0.10
C GLY A 824 16.84 22.12 0.49
N ASP A 825 17.27 23.37 0.71
CA ASP A 825 18.65 23.71 1.09
C ASP A 825 18.94 23.31 2.58
N GLY A 826 19.11 22.02 2.88
CA GLY A 826 19.49 21.48 4.20
C GLY A 826 18.97 20.06 4.48
N ASP A 827 19.43 19.42 5.57
CA ASP A 827 18.99 18.06 5.96
C ASP A 827 17.49 18.02 6.31
N ASP A 828 16.72 17.24 5.54
CA ASP A 828 15.28 17.02 5.67
C ASP A 828 15.00 15.49 5.71
N HIS A 829 14.61 14.92 6.87
CA HIS A 829 14.47 13.46 7.04
C HIS A 829 13.08 13.07 7.58
N ALA A 830 12.51 11.97 7.06
CA ALA A 830 11.35 11.31 7.67
C ALA A 830 11.77 10.12 8.56
N TYR A 831 11.09 9.99 9.72
CA TYR A 831 11.25 8.87 10.65
C TYR A 831 10.03 7.94 10.70
N SER A 832 8.87 8.42 10.25
CA SER A 832 7.62 7.65 10.23
C SER A 832 6.84 7.81 8.92
N VAL A 833 6.04 6.79 8.59
CA VAL A 833 4.97 6.85 7.59
C VAL A 833 3.80 5.97 8.03
N GLN A 834 2.57 6.41 7.76
CA GLN A 834 1.35 5.61 7.91
C GLN A 834 0.44 5.83 6.69
N VAL A 835 -0.19 4.76 6.19
CA VAL A 835 -1.25 4.85 5.18
C VAL A 835 -2.52 5.38 5.85
N THR A 836 -3.10 6.46 5.31
CA THR A 836 -4.27 7.13 5.88
C THR A 836 -5.59 6.57 5.33
N SER A 837 -6.70 6.84 6.03
CA SER A 837 -8.04 6.30 5.76
C SER A 837 -8.62 6.65 4.38
N ASP A 838 -8.04 7.64 3.72
CA ASP A 838 -8.37 8.13 2.38
C ASP A 838 -7.55 7.46 1.25
N GLY A 839 -6.55 6.63 1.60
CA GLY A 839 -5.61 6.00 0.66
C GLY A 839 -4.29 6.73 0.48
N GLY A 840 -4.13 7.93 1.07
CA GLY A 840 -2.89 8.69 1.06
C GLY A 840 -1.88 8.25 2.13
N TYR A 841 -0.88 9.09 2.39
CA TYR A 841 0.18 8.81 3.35
C TYR A 841 0.46 10.02 4.26
N ILE A 842 0.61 9.79 5.56
CA ILE A 842 1.11 10.79 6.52
C ILE A 842 2.54 10.41 6.92
N MET A 843 3.46 11.36 6.91
CA MET A 843 4.88 11.20 7.30
C MET A 843 5.25 12.23 8.37
N ALA A 844 6.14 11.89 9.29
CA ALA A 844 6.70 12.83 10.26
C ALA A 844 8.22 12.67 10.45
N GLY A 845 8.87 13.80 10.74
CA GLY A 845 10.32 13.94 10.76
C GLY A 845 10.76 15.36 11.13
N PHE A 846 11.77 15.88 10.42
CA PHE A 846 12.26 17.25 10.58
C PHE A 846 12.66 17.87 9.25
N SER A 847 12.76 19.20 9.23
CA SER A 847 13.39 19.95 8.13
C SER A 847 14.31 21.05 8.65
N GLU A 848 15.50 21.18 8.07
CA GLU A 848 16.38 22.35 8.28
C GLU A 848 16.05 23.46 7.26
N ALA A 849 15.73 23.11 6.01
CA ALA A 849 15.46 24.06 4.93
C ALA A 849 14.22 24.95 5.17
N LEU A 850 13.26 24.47 5.98
CA LEU A 850 12.01 25.18 6.32
C LEU A 850 12.02 25.86 7.70
N ALA A 851 13.12 25.76 8.46
CA ALA A 851 13.24 26.30 9.82
C ALA A 851 13.86 27.70 9.84
N GLU A 852 13.62 28.49 10.91
CA GLU A 852 14.23 29.83 11.01
C GLU A 852 15.76 29.81 11.24
N LYS A 853 16.32 28.69 11.74
CA LYS A 853 17.76 28.58 12.07
C LYS A 853 18.38 27.18 12.13
N TRP A 854 17.68 26.21 12.71
CA TRP A 854 18.20 24.86 13.00
C TRP A 854 17.30 23.84 12.29
N SER A 855 16.50 23.06 13.01
CA SER A 855 15.45 22.24 12.39
C SER A 855 14.13 22.33 13.15
N ASP A 856 13.03 22.40 12.41
CA ASP A 856 11.66 22.32 12.92
C ASP A 856 11.06 20.94 12.64
N ALA A 857 10.09 20.51 13.46
CA ALA A 857 9.43 19.23 13.31
C ALA A 857 8.51 19.27 12.08
N TRP A 858 8.78 18.43 11.08
CA TRP A 858 8.09 18.49 9.79
C TRP A 858 7.13 17.31 9.63
N VAL A 859 5.91 17.60 9.17
CA VAL A 859 4.86 16.60 8.92
C VAL A 859 4.27 16.84 7.53
N ILE A 860 4.18 15.78 6.73
CA ILE A 860 3.77 15.83 5.31
C ILE A 860 2.60 14.86 5.11
N LYS A 861 1.48 15.36 4.56
CA LYS A 861 0.34 14.56 4.10
C LYS A 861 0.30 14.55 2.57
N THR A 862 0.16 13.37 1.98
CA THR A 862 0.10 13.15 0.53
C THR A 862 -1.14 12.38 0.09
N ASP A 863 -1.44 12.46 -1.22
CA ASP A 863 -2.41 11.60 -1.92
C ASP A 863 -1.82 10.21 -2.23
N GLU A 864 -2.64 9.30 -2.80
CA GLU A 864 -2.23 7.92 -3.13
C GLU A 864 -1.07 7.83 -4.16
N ASP A 865 -0.85 8.89 -4.95
CA ASP A 865 0.22 9.05 -5.95
C ASP A 865 1.50 9.72 -5.39
N GLY A 866 1.50 10.10 -4.10
CA GLY A 866 2.61 10.81 -3.46
C GLY A 866 2.71 12.29 -3.82
N ARG A 867 1.60 12.98 -4.11
CA ARG A 867 1.55 14.45 -4.20
C ARG A 867 1.23 15.04 -2.85
N VAL A 868 1.95 16.08 -2.43
CA VAL A 868 1.69 16.77 -1.15
C VAL A 868 0.34 17.51 -1.21
N GLU A 869 -0.57 17.13 -0.32
CA GLU A 869 -1.82 17.85 -0.08
C GLU A 869 -1.58 19.01 0.89
N TRP A 870 -0.85 18.73 1.98
CA TRP A 870 -0.33 19.73 2.89
C TRP A 870 0.95 19.25 3.57
N ASN A 871 1.81 20.19 3.96
CA ASN A 871 2.86 19.94 4.94
C ASN A 871 2.86 21.05 6.00
N ARG A 872 3.43 20.78 7.17
CA ARG A 872 3.43 21.67 8.35
C ARG A 872 4.75 21.54 9.09
N THR A 873 5.38 22.66 9.41
CA THR A 873 6.42 22.73 10.43
C THR A 873 5.81 23.06 11.79
N TYR A 874 6.38 22.49 12.85
CA TYR A 874 6.08 22.79 14.24
C TYR A 874 7.41 22.99 14.96
N GLY A 875 7.65 24.16 15.54
CA GLY A 875 8.91 24.42 16.25
C GLY A 875 9.15 25.90 16.51
N GLY A 876 10.39 26.36 16.42
CA GLY A 876 10.80 27.71 16.80
C GLY A 876 12.30 27.96 16.63
N PHE A 877 12.90 28.74 17.54
CA PHE A 877 14.30 29.17 17.42
C PHE A 877 15.35 28.10 17.74
N ARG A 878 14.96 26.82 17.86
CA ARG A 878 15.83 25.71 18.31
C ARG A 878 15.47 24.41 17.58
N TRP A 879 16.15 23.31 17.91
CA TRP A 879 15.86 21.99 17.36
C TRP A 879 14.53 21.47 17.89
N ASP A 880 13.58 21.26 17.00
CA ASP A 880 12.32 20.57 17.28
C ASP A 880 12.17 19.47 16.21
N LYS A 881 11.87 18.22 16.60
CA LYS A 881 11.78 17.09 15.65
C LYS A 881 10.58 16.21 15.97
N ALA A 882 9.77 15.87 14.97
CA ALA A 882 8.77 14.82 15.08
C ALA A 882 9.43 13.48 14.76
N HIS A 883 8.99 12.43 15.43
CA HIS A 883 9.52 11.08 15.23
C HIS A 883 8.45 10.10 14.75
N ASP A 884 7.19 10.31 15.17
CA ASP A 884 6.06 9.48 14.77
C ASP A 884 4.76 10.29 14.68
N ALA A 885 3.91 9.93 13.72
CA ALA A 885 2.57 10.49 13.56
C ALA A 885 1.57 9.40 13.20
N LYS A 886 0.39 9.47 13.80
CA LYS A 886 -0.75 8.58 13.55
C LYS A 886 -1.98 9.39 13.21
N GLN A 887 -2.75 8.94 12.22
CA GLN A 887 -4.12 9.44 12.01
C GLN A 887 -5.01 8.96 13.16
N THR A 888 -5.74 9.89 13.78
CA THR A 888 -6.65 9.60 14.90
C THR A 888 -8.07 9.32 14.41
N ALA A 889 -8.88 8.65 15.23
CA ALA A 889 -10.23 8.20 14.86
C ALA A 889 -11.26 9.32 14.57
N ASP A 890 -10.89 10.58 14.81
CA ASP A 890 -11.64 11.78 14.44
C ASP A 890 -11.30 12.30 13.02
N GLY A 891 -10.33 11.69 12.34
CA GLY A 891 -9.80 12.10 11.02
C GLY A 891 -8.65 13.11 11.09
N GLY A 892 -8.30 13.61 12.28
CA GLY A 892 -7.09 14.40 12.52
C GLY A 892 -5.86 13.53 12.76
N TYR A 893 -4.85 14.09 13.41
CA TYR A 893 -3.58 13.40 13.66
C TYR A 893 -3.08 13.61 15.10
N ILE A 894 -2.35 12.63 15.63
CA ILE A 894 -1.52 12.75 16.84
C ILE A 894 -0.06 12.55 16.43
N ILE A 895 0.81 13.46 16.86
CA ILE A 895 2.23 13.50 16.50
C ILE A 895 3.04 13.52 17.80
N THR A 896 4.12 12.74 17.86
CA THR A 896 5.09 12.79 18.96
C THR A 896 6.51 13.04 18.47
N GLY A 897 7.33 13.62 19.33
CA GLY A 897 8.73 13.87 19.10
C GLY A 897 9.40 14.49 20.32
N TYR A 898 10.30 15.45 20.09
CA TYR A 898 10.92 16.25 21.14
C TYR A 898 11.06 17.72 20.75
N THR A 899 11.07 18.60 21.75
CA THR A 899 11.18 20.05 21.58
C THR A 899 12.26 20.66 22.47
N PHE A 900 13.19 21.42 21.87
CA PHE A 900 14.10 22.32 22.60
C PHE A 900 13.50 23.73 22.74
N SER A 901 12.43 24.06 22.02
CA SER A 901 11.76 25.38 22.02
C SER A 901 10.67 25.54 23.08
N HIS A 902 9.87 24.50 23.37
CA HIS A 902 8.62 24.60 24.17
C HIS A 902 8.63 23.84 25.50
N GLY A 903 9.80 23.33 25.90
CA GLY A 903 9.99 22.50 27.08
C GLY A 903 10.39 23.22 28.38
N ARG A 904 10.68 22.42 29.42
CA ARG A 904 11.20 22.84 30.74
C ARG A 904 12.68 22.55 30.95
N GLY A 905 13.32 21.78 30.06
CA GLY A 905 14.70 21.33 30.23
C GLY A 905 15.65 21.74 29.11
N SER A 906 16.46 20.77 28.68
CA SER A 906 17.19 20.86 27.41
C SER A 906 16.28 20.46 26.27
N ALA A 907 15.61 19.30 26.40
CA ALA A 907 14.59 18.80 25.48
C ALA A 907 13.48 18.09 26.26
N ASP A 908 12.22 18.31 25.89
CA ASP A 908 11.04 17.64 26.45
C ASP A 908 10.38 16.76 25.38
N ILE A 909 9.70 15.66 25.77
CA ILE A 909 8.77 14.95 24.87
C ILE A 909 7.69 15.94 24.44
N TRP A 910 7.45 16.03 23.14
CA TRP A 910 6.42 16.91 22.59
C TRP A 910 5.31 16.09 21.95
N LEU A 911 4.07 16.25 22.45
CA LEU A 911 2.85 15.65 21.91
C LEU A 911 1.98 16.74 21.30
N ILE A 912 1.56 16.57 20.05
CA ILE A 912 0.76 17.52 19.28
C ILE A 912 -0.47 16.80 18.75
N LYS A 913 -1.67 17.26 19.10
CA LYS A 913 -2.91 16.87 18.42
C LYS A 913 -3.20 17.90 17.33
N ALA A 914 -3.31 17.44 16.10
CA ALA A 914 -3.71 18.23 14.95
C ALA A 914 -5.11 17.85 14.44
N ASP A 915 -5.71 18.76 13.68
CA ASP A 915 -6.89 18.50 12.85
C ASP A 915 -6.52 17.80 11.53
N ALA A 916 -7.51 17.51 10.69
CA ALA A 916 -7.32 16.85 9.39
C ALA A 916 -6.48 17.68 8.39
N SER A 917 -6.32 18.98 8.63
CA SER A 917 -5.54 19.94 7.84
C SER A 917 -4.18 20.23 8.47
N GLY A 918 -3.76 19.48 9.49
CA GLY A 918 -2.47 19.62 10.15
C GLY A 918 -2.33 20.88 11.00
N TYR A 919 -3.41 21.54 11.41
CA TYR A 919 -3.32 22.65 12.38
C TYR A 919 -3.38 22.12 13.81
N PRO A 920 -2.51 22.59 14.73
CA PRO A 920 -2.48 22.11 16.11
C PRO A 920 -3.74 22.56 16.86
N ILE A 921 -4.53 21.59 17.33
CA ILE A 921 -5.67 21.78 18.23
C ILE A 921 -5.15 22.04 19.65
N TRP A 922 -4.17 21.25 20.09
CA TRP A 922 -3.43 21.44 21.33
C TRP A 922 -2.03 20.85 21.24
N THR A 923 -1.13 21.32 22.11
CA THR A 923 0.20 20.75 22.32
C THR A 923 0.47 20.54 23.81
N LYS A 924 1.29 19.53 24.13
CA LYS A 924 1.66 19.13 25.49
C LYS A 924 3.14 18.78 25.53
N THR A 925 3.83 19.17 26.59
CA THR A 925 5.22 18.78 26.84
C THR A 925 5.33 17.97 28.12
N PHE A 926 6.10 16.89 28.06
CA PHE A 926 6.42 16.02 29.18
C PHE A 926 7.94 15.98 29.31
N GLY A 927 8.48 16.55 30.40
CA GLY A 927 9.91 16.68 30.58
C GLY A 927 10.33 17.23 31.94
N GLY A 928 11.59 16.99 32.29
CA GLY A 928 12.27 17.53 33.46
C GLY A 928 13.14 18.75 33.10
N PRO A 929 14.25 18.98 33.83
CA PRO A 929 15.27 19.96 33.45
C PRO A 929 16.24 19.43 32.37
N ASP A 930 16.07 18.18 31.92
CA ASP A 930 17.12 17.37 31.33
C ASP A 930 16.83 17.00 29.87
N TRP A 931 16.90 15.72 29.48
CA TRP A 931 16.78 15.26 28.08
C TRP A 931 15.72 14.16 27.96
N GLU A 932 14.54 14.55 27.49
CA GLU A 932 13.38 13.69 27.33
C GLU A 932 12.96 13.62 25.86
N TYR A 933 12.91 12.41 25.28
CA TYR A 933 12.73 12.18 23.84
C TYR A 933 11.60 11.16 23.62
N GLY A 934 10.57 11.51 22.83
CA GLY A 934 9.47 10.62 22.47
C GLY A 934 9.65 10.06 21.05
N TYR A 935 9.57 8.73 20.90
CA TYR A 935 9.86 8.07 19.62
C TYR A 935 8.64 7.48 18.91
N VAL A 936 7.63 6.99 19.64
CA VAL A 936 6.42 6.37 19.07
C VAL A 936 5.19 6.75 19.90
N VAL A 937 4.07 6.99 19.22
CA VAL A 937 2.74 7.24 19.80
C VAL A 937 1.69 6.33 19.16
N GLU A 938 0.74 5.84 19.97
CA GLU A 938 -0.44 5.09 19.52
C GLU A 938 -1.71 5.63 20.21
N GLU A 939 -2.82 5.73 19.47
CA GLU A 939 -4.15 6.01 20.04
C GLU A 939 -4.68 4.75 20.72
N THR A 940 -5.19 4.88 21.95
CA THR A 940 -5.67 3.75 22.75
C THR A 940 -7.19 3.56 22.67
N ASP A 941 -7.68 2.36 23.00
CA ASP A 941 -9.11 1.98 22.92
C ASP A 941 -10.05 2.93 23.69
N ASP A 942 -9.54 3.55 24.76
CA ASP A 942 -10.21 4.56 25.61
C ASP A 942 -10.22 5.99 25.02
N LYS A 943 -9.58 6.18 23.86
CA LYS A 943 -9.33 7.44 23.15
C LYS A 943 -8.30 8.37 23.79
N GLY A 944 -7.50 7.85 24.71
CA GLY A 944 -6.23 8.46 25.10
C GLY A 944 -5.09 8.15 24.12
N TYR A 945 -3.86 8.49 24.55
CA TYR A 945 -2.63 8.20 23.81
C TYR A 945 -1.56 7.61 24.72
N ILE A 946 -0.83 6.60 24.23
CA ILE A 946 0.36 6.05 24.88
C ILE A 946 1.60 6.47 24.09
N ILE A 947 2.59 7.03 24.78
CA ILE A 947 3.89 7.42 24.22
C ILE A 947 4.98 6.53 24.83
N THR A 948 6.00 6.19 24.04
CA THR A 948 7.26 5.61 24.55
C THR A 948 8.49 6.36 24.03
N GLY A 949 9.56 6.32 24.81
CA GLY A 949 10.79 7.05 24.55
C GLY A 949 11.81 6.91 25.69
N PHE A 950 12.53 7.98 26.01
CA PHE A 950 13.43 8.01 27.18
C PHE A 950 13.36 9.31 27.99
N THR A 951 13.84 9.23 29.23
CA THR A 951 14.15 10.35 30.15
C THR A 951 15.55 10.20 30.74
N GLU A 952 16.27 11.31 30.98
CA GLU A 952 17.55 11.32 31.67
C GLU A 952 17.34 11.35 33.21
N THR A 953 18.14 10.58 33.96
CA THR A 953 18.09 10.58 35.43
C THR A 953 18.77 11.82 36.02
N GLU A 954 18.24 12.34 37.15
CA GLU A 954 18.69 13.58 37.83
C GLU A 954 20.22 13.73 38.04
N ASP A 955 20.98 12.64 37.99
CA ASP A 955 22.44 12.64 38.16
C ASP A 955 23.25 12.73 36.85
N LYS A 956 22.56 12.85 35.70
CA LYS A 956 23.08 12.98 34.33
C LYS A 956 24.08 11.90 33.91
N LYS A 957 23.78 10.66 34.30
CA LYS A 957 24.59 9.47 33.96
C LYS A 957 23.79 8.29 33.45
N SER A 958 22.46 8.31 33.52
CA SER A 958 21.66 7.25 32.91
C SER A 958 20.37 7.70 32.26
N SER A 959 19.92 6.98 31.23
CA SER A 959 18.57 7.10 30.68
C SER A 959 17.65 5.98 31.16
N ARG A 960 16.33 6.22 31.14
CA ARG A 960 15.28 5.22 31.43
C ARG A 960 14.33 5.13 30.25
N ILE A 961 13.85 3.93 29.94
CA ILE A 961 12.68 3.74 29.07
C ILE A 961 11.52 4.48 29.75
N TRP A 962 10.89 5.42 29.05
CA TRP A 962 9.83 6.25 29.62
C TRP A 962 8.52 6.05 28.88
N LEU A 963 7.44 5.77 29.63
CA LEU A 963 6.08 5.70 29.11
C LEU A 963 5.20 6.78 29.74
N VAL A 964 4.40 7.42 28.90
CA VAL A 964 3.41 8.44 29.31
C VAL A 964 2.06 8.05 28.71
N LYS A 965 1.08 7.76 29.57
CA LYS A 965 -0.32 7.54 29.18
C LYS A 965 -1.12 8.81 29.45
N THR A 966 -1.87 9.22 28.45
CA THR A 966 -2.71 10.43 28.47
C THR A 966 -4.17 10.14 28.15
N ASP A 967 -5.03 11.09 28.48
CA ASP A 967 -6.42 11.14 28.02
C ASP A 967 -6.54 11.75 26.61
N LEU A 968 -7.76 11.85 26.08
CA LEU A 968 -8.07 12.43 24.76
C LEU A 968 -7.65 13.92 24.63
N ASN A 969 -7.42 14.62 25.74
CA ASN A 969 -7.01 16.02 25.80
C ASN A 969 -5.49 16.17 25.99
N GLY A 970 -4.75 15.06 26.05
CA GLY A 970 -3.32 15.02 26.32
C GLY A 970 -2.97 15.36 27.78
N GLU A 971 -3.91 15.25 28.72
CA GLU A 971 -3.59 15.32 30.16
C GLU A 971 -3.01 13.98 30.61
N GLU A 972 -1.98 14.00 31.47
CA GLU A 972 -1.35 12.79 31.99
C GLU A 972 -2.31 12.02 32.92
N GLU A 973 -2.53 10.74 32.61
CA GLU A 973 -3.24 9.80 33.50
C GLU A 973 -2.27 9.03 34.39
N TRP A 974 -1.17 8.55 33.80
CA TRP A 974 -0.04 7.94 34.51
C TRP A 974 1.25 7.98 33.68
N THR A 975 2.38 7.87 34.37
CA THR A 975 3.69 7.68 33.76
C THR A 975 4.48 6.58 34.49
N GLN A 976 5.33 5.86 33.76
CA GLN A 976 6.19 4.79 34.29
C GLN A 976 7.59 4.85 33.68
N THR A 977 8.61 4.53 34.47
CA THR A 977 10.02 4.45 34.02
C THR A 977 10.59 3.06 34.23
N PHE A 978 11.33 2.55 33.24
CA PHE A 978 11.90 1.19 33.24
C PHE A 978 13.39 1.19 32.86
N GLY A 979 14.06 0.07 33.11
CA GLY A 979 15.52 -0.07 32.98
C GLY A 979 16.27 0.20 34.30
N SER A 980 17.48 -0.36 34.42
CA SER A 980 18.22 -0.43 35.70
C SER A 980 19.70 -0.01 35.65
N ARG A 981 20.19 0.38 34.46
CA ARG A 981 21.60 0.70 34.18
C ARG A 981 21.74 1.94 33.29
N ASP A 982 22.93 2.18 32.76
CA ASP A 982 23.37 3.48 32.24
C ASP A 982 22.64 3.93 30.96
N GLN A 983 22.24 3.05 30.04
CA GLN A 983 21.41 3.44 28.89
C GLN A 983 20.22 2.50 28.70
N ASN A 984 19.02 3.08 28.62
CA ASN A 984 17.78 2.38 28.31
C ASN A 984 16.81 3.33 27.58
N GLU A 985 16.28 2.93 26.42
CA GLU A 985 15.45 3.78 25.55
C GLU A 985 14.29 2.97 24.94
N GLY A 986 13.06 3.47 24.99
CA GLY A 986 11.87 2.78 24.46
C GLY A 986 11.61 3.13 23.01
N TYR A 987 11.89 2.22 22.06
CA TYR A 987 11.73 2.48 20.62
C TYR A 987 10.34 2.12 20.08
N SER A 988 9.57 1.26 20.76
CA SER A 988 8.29 0.82 20.24
C SER A 988 7.31 0.41 21.34
N VAL A 989 6.04 0.80 21.19
CA VAL A 989 4.92 0.44 22.06
C VAL A 989 3.72 0.02 21.19
N GLN A 990 2.89 -0.87 21.71
CA GLN A 990 1.58 -1.19 21.13
C GLN A 990 0.60 -1.57 22.24
N GLN A 991 -0.66 -1.11 22.15
CA GLN A 991 -1.73 -1.66 22.98
C GLN A 991 -2.05 -3.09 22.54
N THR A 992 -2.22 -3.99 23.50
CA THR A 992 -2.49 -5.41 23.28
C THR A 992 -3.99 -5.71 23.39
N SER A 993 -4.43 -6.79 22.74
CA SER A 993 -5.83 -7.23 22.63
C SER A 993 -6.60 -7.52 23.94
N ASP A 994 -5.97 -7.32 25.10
CA ASP A 994 -6.54 -7.44 26.45
C ASP A 994 -6.59 -6.10 27.21
N GLY A 995 -6.20 -5.00 26.55
CA GLY A 995 -6.20 -3.63 27.06
C GLY A 995 -4.86 -3.15 27.66
N GLY A 996 -3.91 -4.05 27.93
CA GLY A 996 -2.55 -3.69 28.39
C GLY A 996 -1.63 -3.26 27.24
N PHE A 997 -0.31 -3.16 27.49
CA PHE A 997 0.67 -2.77 26.47
C PHE A 997 1.87 -3.74 26.36
N VAL A 998 2.48 -3.79 25.18
CA VAL A 998 3.80 -4.38 24.94
C VAL A 998 4.77 -3.29 24.52
N VAL A 999 5.99 -3.33 25.04
CA VAL A 999 7.05 -2.33 24.81
C VAL A 999 8.33 -3.02 24.42
N ALA A 1000 9.01 -2.55 23.38
CA ALA A 1000 10.38 -2.93 23.05
C ALA A 1000 11.30 -1.71 23.14
N GLY A 1001 12.49 -1.91 23.72
CA GLY A 1001 13.48 -0.86 23.94
C GLY A 1001 14.87 -1.42 24.22
N MET A 1002 15.90 -0.58 24.18
CA MET A 1002 17.27 -0.96 24.52
C MET A 1002 17.47 -0.99 26.04
N SER A 1003 18.35 -1.87 26.54
CA SER A 1003 18.87 -1.83 27.91
C SER A 1003 20.26 -2.45 28.00
N GLN A 1004 21.21 -1.82 28.70
CA GLN A 1004 22.56 -2.39 28.92
C GLN A 1004 22.58 -3.42 30.07
N ALA A 1005 21.59 -4.30 30.11
CA ALA A 1005 21.16 -5.05 31.30
C ALA A 1005 22.21 -6.05 31.83
N PHE A 1006 22.87 -6.81 30.94
CA PHE A 1006 23.80 -7.86 31.37
C PHE A 1006 25.27 -7.42 31.32
N PHE A 1007 25.78 -7.11 30.13
CA PHE A 1007 27.20 -6.81 29.93
C PHE A 1007 27.44 -5.29 29.83
N PRO A 1008 28.29 -4.69 30.67
CA PRO A 1008 28.63 -3.27 30.52
C PRO A 1008 29.34 -3.05 29.17
N ASN A 1009 29.04 -1.92 28.51
CA ASN A 1009 29.43 -1.53 27.15
C ASN A 1009 28.71 -2.27 25.99
N TYR A 1010 27.69 -3.08 26.29
CA TYR A 1010 26.88 -3.78 25.29
C TYR A 1010 25.39 -3.50 25.52
N GLU A 1011 24.61 -3.63 24.45
CA GLU A 1011 23.23 -3.15 24.35
C GLU A 1011 22.34 -4.36 24.11
N ASP A 1012 21.47 -4.72 25.07
CA ASP A 1012 20.51 -5.81 24.96
C ASP A 1012 19.11 -5.30 24.55
N VAL A 1013 18.29 -6.13 23.92
CA VAL A 1013 16.85 -5.89 23.68
C VAL A 1013 16.05 -6.15 24.95
N ALA A 1014 15.36 -5.15 25.48
CA ALA A 1014 14.35 -5.29 26.51
C ALA A 1014 12.94 -5.37 25.89
N LEU A 1015 12.16 -6.38 26.30
CA LEU A 1015 10.74 -6.55 25.97
C LEU A 1015 9.92 -6.58 27.27
N LEU A 1016 9.00 -5.63 27.41
CA LEU A 1016 8.14 -5.51 28.59
C LEU A 1016 6.68 -5.75 28.21
N ARG A 1017 5.94 -6.42 29.09
CA ARG A 1017 4.49 -6.59 29.02
C ARG A 1017 3.89 -5.97 30.29
N ILE A 1018 3.09 -4.92 30.11
CA ILE A 1018 2.47 -4.17 31.21
C ILE A 1018 0.94 -4.20 31.13
N ASP A 1019 0.25 -4.10 32.26
CA ASP A 1019 -1.21 -4.01 32.27
C ASP A 1019 -1.71 -2.60 31.89
N ALA A 1020 -3.03 -2.40 31.89
CA ALA A 1020 -3.64 -1.11 31.53
C ALA A 1020 -3.37 0.03 32.54
N GLY A 1021 -2.93 -0.30 33.77
CA GLY A 1021 -2.49 0.66 34.78
C GLY A 1021 -0.98 0.90 34.79
N GLY A 1022 -0.23 0.25 33.89
CA GLY A 1022 1.22 0.35 33.79
C GLY A 1022 2.00 -0.59 34.72
N GLU A 1023 1.35 -1.53 35.43
CA GLU A 1023 2.08 -2.52 36.24
C GLU A 1023 2.73 -3.60 35.37
N VAL A 1024 3.97 -3.99 35.68
CA VAL A 1024 4.72 -4.99 34.90
C VAL A 1024 4.19 -6.40 35.15
N ILE A 1025 3.61 -7.01 34.12
CA ILE A 1025 3.19 -8.41 34.10
C ILE A 1025 4.43 -9.31 33.92
N TRP A 1026 5.31 -8.96 32.98
CA TRP A 1026 6.64 -9.57 32.84
C TRP A 1026 7.61 -8.70 32.04
N GLU A 1027 8.91 -8.94 32.25
CA GLU A 1027 10.05 -8.38 31.51
C GLU A 1027 10.91 -9.51 30.94
N ARG A 1028 11.47 -9.32 29.74
CA ARG A 1028 12.44 -10.22 29.10
C ARG A 1028 13.58 -9.39 28.53
N ILE A 1029 14.78 -9.95 28.55
CA ILE A 1029 15.96 -9.39 27.90
C ILE A 1029 16.49 -10.41 26.90
N PHE A 1030 16.85 -9.96 25.69
CA PHE A 1030 17.44 -10.77 24.62
C PHE A 1030 18.68 -10.06 24.09
N GLY A 1031 19.85 -10.70 24.15
CA GLY A 1031 21.12 -10.10 23.74
C GLY A 1031 22.33 -10.96 24.09
N GLY A 1032 23.51 -10.52 23.65
CA GLY A 1032 24.79 -11.22 23.84
C GLY A 1032 25.92 -10.33 24.37
N GLN A 1033 27.17 -10.71 24.08
CA GLN A 1033 28.34 -9.85 24.33
C GLN A 1033 28.59 -8.90 23.15
N SER A 1034 27.52 -8.27 22.66
CA SER A 1034 27.49 -7.52 21.41
C SER A 1034 26.37 -6.48 21.40
N TRP A 1035 26.10 -5.83 20.26
CA TRP A 1035 25.02 -4.84 20.15
C TRP A 1035 23.77 -5.45 19.52
N ASP A 1036 22.68 -5.45 20.29
CA ASP A 1036 21.37 -6.00 19.95
C ASP A 1036 20.29 -4.92 20.18
N ARG A 1037 19.94 -4.18 19.12
CA ARG A 1037 19.00 -3.04 19.19
C ARG A 1037 17.62 -3.43 18.63
N PRO A 1038 16.51 -3.23 19.36
CA PRO A 1038 15.19 -3.40 18.80
C PRO A 1038 14.78 -2.19 17.98
N ALA A 1039 14.01 -2.44 16.92
CA ALA A 1039 13.40 -1.42 16.08
C ALA A 1039 11.91 -1.28 16.42
N ALA A 1040 11.15 -2.37 16.32
CA ALA A 1040 9.71 -2.36 16.50
C ALA A 1040 9.16 -3.70 17.02
N VAL A 1041 8.04 -3.63 17.76
CA VAL A 1041 7.28 -4.80 18.25
C VAL A 1041 5.82 -4.75 17.80
N ARG A 1042 5.27 -5.91 17.46
CA ARG A 1042 3.87 -6.09 17.04
C ARG A 1042 3.27 -7.36 17.67
N GLN A 1043 2.07 -7.29 18.22
CA GLN A 1043 1.31 -8.46 18.68
C GLN A 1043 0.82 -9.27 17.46
N THR A 1044 1.01 -10.60 17.47
CA THR A 1044 0.54 -11.49 16.40
C THR A 1044 -0.85 -12.07 16.72
N PRO A 1045 -1.66 -12.50 15.72
CA PRO A 1045 -3.04 -12.94 15.93
C PRO A 1045 -3.26 -14.16 16.84
N ASP A 1046 -2.20 -14.87 17.21
CA ASP A 1046 -2.17 -15.97 18.19
C ASP A 1046 -1.90 -15.48 19.64
N GLY A 1047 -1.80 -14.17 19.85
CA GLY A 1047 -1.52 -13.54 21.14
C GLY A 1047 -0.03 -13.48 21.51
N GLY A 1048 0.86 -14.00 20.67
CA GLY A 1048 2.31 -13.82 20.81
C GLY A 1048 2.79 -12.44 20.33
N PHE A 1049 4.10 -12.25 20.27
CA PHE A 1049 4.72 -11.00 19.82
C PHE A 1049 5.83 -11.26 18.81
N LEU A 1050 5.96 -10.38 17.83
CA LEU A 1050 7.01 -10.34 16.82
C LEU A 1050 7.83 -9.07 17.00
N MET A 1051 9.15 -9.20 17.05
CA MET A 1051 10.11 -8.09 17.18
C MET A 1051 11.09 -8.12 16.02
N ALA A 1052 11.41 -6.95 15.47
CA ALA A 1052 12.53 -6.77 14.54
C ALA A 1052 13.57 -5.82 15.14
N GLY A 1053 14.81 -5.91 14.66
CA GLY A 1053 15.93 -5.11 15.13
C GLY A 1053 17.21 -5.34 14.35
N SER A 1054 18.31 -4.79 14.85
CA SER A 1054 19.65 -4.91 14.29
C SER A 1054 20.58 -5.51 15.33
N SER A 1055 21.31 -6.59 14.97
CA SER A 1055 22.03 -7.44 15.93
C SER A 1055 23.46 -7.73 15.47
N ARG A 1056 24.34 -8.10 16.41
CA ARG A 1056 25.73 -8.51 16.16
C ARG A 1056 26.08 -9.83 16.85
N LEU A 1057 25.24 -10.86 16.74
CA LEU A 1057 25.42 -12.15 17.46
C LEU A 1057 26.77 -12.87 17.23
N LYS A 1058 27.53 -12.49 16.19
CA LYS A 1058 28.87 -13.02 15.92
C LYS A 1058 29.92 -12.03 16.45
N GLU A 1059 30.75 -12.46 17.39
CA GLU A 1059 32.01 -11.74 17.70
C GLU A 1059 32.82 -11.57 16.39
N GLU A 1060 33.35 -10.37 16.16
CA GLU A 1060 34.00 -9.91 14.90
C GLU A 1060 33.05 -9.70 13.68
N GLY A 1061 31.73 -9.75 13.84
CA GLY A 1061 30.74 -9.50 12.77
C GLY A 1061 30.34 -8.03 12.55
N ASN A 1062 29.74 -7.75 11.39
CA ASN A 1062 28.95 -6.53 11.14
C ASN A 1062 27.57 -6.63 11.84
N SER A 1063 26.74 -5.59 11.70
CA SER A 1063 25.32 -5.66 12.08
C SER A 1063 24.52 -6.39 11.01
N ASP A 1064 23.78 -7.42 11.44
CA ASP A 1064 22.82 -8.21 10.65
C ASP A 1064 21.38 -7.80 11.04
N VAL A 1065 20.40 -7.95 10.14
CA VAL A 1065 18.97 -7.78 10.49
C VAL A 1065 18.48 -8.99 11.29
N TRP A 1066 17.77 -8.74 12.40
CA TRP A 1066 17.24 -9.75 13.31
C TRP A 1066 15.72 -9.66 13.45
N LEU A 1067 15.05 -10.82 13.47
CA LEU A 1067 13.61 -10.96 13.62
C LEU A 1067 13.31 -12.12 14.58
N MET A 1068 12.66 -11.86 15.71
CA MET A 1068 12.31 -12.87 16.72
C MET A 1068 10.81 -12.90 17.00
N LYS A 1069 10.25 -14.11 17.12
CA LYS A 1069 8.90 -14.34 17.63
C LYS A 1069 8.93 -15.00 19.00
N VAL A 1070 8.10 -14.48 19.91
CA VAL A 1070 7.87 -14.99 21.27
C VAL A 1070 6.40 -15.36 21.50
N ASP A 1071 6.13 -16.18 22.51
CA ASP A 1071 4.76 -16.46 22.99
C ASP A 1071 4.18 -15.28 23.82
N ALA A 1072 2.92 -15.40 24.23
CA ALA A 1072 2.23 -14.40 25.06
C ALA A 1072 2.90 -14.16 26.45
N ASN A 1073 3.82 -15.04 26.86
CA ASN A 1073 4.60 -14.95 28.09
C ASN A 1073 6.05 -14.49 27.82
N GLY A 1074 6.39 -14.05 26.60
CA GLY A 1074 7.72 -13.61 26.24
C GLY A 1074 8.77 -14.73 26.13
N ASN A 1075 8.36 -15.99 25.96
CA ASN A 1075 9.28 -17.10 25.70
C ASN A 1075 9.59 -17.17 24.19
N PRO A 1076 10.87 -17.24 23.76
CA PRO A 1076 11.22 -17.43 22.35
C PRO A 1076 10.58 -18.67 21.73
N LEU A 1077 9.98 -18.49 20.56
CA LEU A 1077 9.44 -19.55 19.71
C LEU A 1077 10.36 -19.81 18.50
N TRP A 1078 10.86 -18.75 17.86
CA TRP A 1078 11.90 -18.81 16.84
C TRP A 1078 12.57 -17.46 16.63
N GLU A 1079 13.75 -17.47 16.04
CA GLU A 1079 14.50 -16.30 15.58
C GLU A 1079 14.99 -16.48 14.14
N ARG A 1080 15.28 -15.36 13.47
CA ARG A 1080 15.80 -15.27 12.11
C ARG A 1080 16.87 -14.19 12.05
N LEU A 1081 17.87 -14.43 11.22
CA LEU A 1081 18.95 -13.52 10.90
C LEU A 1081 19.01 -13.42 9.38
N PHE A 1082 19.11 -12.21 8.86
CA PHE A 1082 19.34 -11.97 7.43
C PHE A 1082 20.79 -11.53 7.30
N ASP A 1083 21.64 -12.53 7.05
CA ASP A 1083 23.10 -12.46 6.99
C ASP A 1083 23.52 -11.97 5.59
N SER A 1084 23.96 -10.72 5.51
CA SER A 1084 24.71 -10.19 4.36
C SER A 1084 26.20 -10.09 4.73
N ALA A 1085 27.08 -9.94 3.74
CA ALA A 1085 28.53 -9.84 4.03
C ALA A 1085 28.98 -8.41 4.42
N THR A 1086 28.02 -7.54 4.73
CA THR A 1086 28.16 -6.09 4.90
C THR A 1086 27.41 -5.65 6.16
N ARG A 1087 27.08 -4.36 6.33
CA ARG A 1087 26.38 -3.85 7.51
C ARG A 1087 24.96 -3.43 7.13
N ASP A 1088 23.99 -4.09 7.75
CA ASP A 1088 22.59 -3.80 7.58
C ASP A 1088 21.98 -3.30 8.90
N VAL A 1089 20.93 -2.49 8.79
CA VAL A 1089 20.11 -2.01 9.92
C VAL A 1089 18.64 -2.04 9.51
N VAL A 1090 17.75 -2.21 10.48
CA VAL A 1090 16.28 -2.10 10.31
C VAL A 1090 15.69 -1.21 11.39
N HIS A 1091 14.70 -0.40 11.00
CA HIS A 1091 14.03 0.61 11.81
C HIS A 1091 12.50 0.44 11.89
N GLY A 1092 11.87 -0.14 10.86
CA GLY A 1092 10.41 -0.36 10.83
C GLY A 1092 9.99 -1.83 10.77
N LEU A 1093 8.83 -2.15 11.34
CA LEU A 1093 8.15 -3.46 11.25
C LEU A 1093 6.63 -3.31 11.13
N GLN A 1094 6.04 -3.96 10.13
CA GLN A 1094 4.61 -4.21 10.00
C GLN A 1094 4.31 -5.71 9.83
N ILE A 1095 3.23 -6.19 10.44
CA ILE A 1095 2.61 -7.49 10.09
C ILE A 1095 1.67 -7.25 8.91
N THR A 1096 1.76 -8.06 7.86
CA THR A 1096 0.99 -7.88 6.61
C THR A 1096 -0.30 -8.71 6.57
N THR A 1097 -1.26 -8.35 5.71
CA THR A 1097 -2.58 -9.00 5.63
C THR A 1097 -2.54 -10.48 5.25
N ASP A 1098 -1.46 -10.94 4.60
CA ASP A 1098 -1.16 -12.34 4.30
C ASP A 1098 -0.60 -13.14 5.49
N GLY A 1099 -0.40 -12.49 6.64
CA GLY A 1099 0.15 -13.05 7.86
C GLY A 1099 1.68 -13.02 7.97
N GLY A 1100 2.39 -12.55 6.93
CA GLY A 1100 3.83 -12.31 6.95
C GLY A 1100 4.21 -11.05 7.73
N CYS A 1101 5.47 -10.61 7.57
CA CYS A 1101 5.89 -9.30 8.03
C CYS A 1101 6.82 -8.60 7.04
N LEU A 1102 6.82 -7.27 7.13
CA LEU A 1102 7.56 -6.34 6.29
C LEU A 1102 8.48 -5.50 7.19
N MET A 1103 9.75 -5.43 6.83
CA MET A 1103 10.79 -4.67 7.53
C MET A 1103 11.46 -3.68 6.56
N VAL A 1104 11.92 -2.56 7.09
CA VAL A 1104 12.59 -1.50 6.33
C VAL A 1104 13.81 -0.96 7.07
N GLY A 1105 14.84 -0.54 6.33
CA GLY A 1105 16.09 -0.07 6.88
C GLY A 1105 17.09 0.41 5.82
N ALA A 1106 18.37 0.08 6.04
CA ALA A 1106 19.45 0.30 5.08
C ALA A 1106 20.38 -0.92 5.00
N ALA A 1107 20.93 -1.19 3.83
CA ALA A 1107 21.92 -2.24 3.57
C ALA A 1107 23.13 -1.68 2.83
N THR A 1108 24.35 -2.13 3.15
CA THR A 1108 25.56 -1.68 2.44
C THR A 1108 25.95 -2.66 1.31
N PRO A 1109 26.24 -2.19 0.07
CA PRO A 1109 26.67 -3.03 -1.04
C PRO A 1109 28.01 -3.75 -0.82
N LEU A 1110 28.14 -4.93 -1.43
CA LEU A 1110 29.27 -5.86 -1.27
C LEU A 1110 30.63 -5.34 -1.75
N ASP A 1111 30.66 -4.28 -2.55
CA ASP A 1111 31.88 -3.62 -3.03
C ASP A 1111 32.36 -2.48 -2.11
N GLY A 1112 31.57 -2.13 -1.08
CA GLY A 1112 31.87 -1.05 -0.15
C GLY A 1112 31.33 0.32 -0.57
N GLY A 1113 30.33 0.37 -1.45
CA GLY A 1113 29.53 1.57 -1.71
C GLY A 1113 28.77 2.11 -0.47
N PRO A 1114 28.13 3.28 -0.60
CA PRO A 1114 27.18 3.80 0.39
C PRO A 1114 25.95 2.88 0.50
N ALA A 1115 25.12 3.06 1.53
CA ALA A 1115 24.00 2.16 1.81
C ALA A 1115 22.77 2.48 0.94
N ASP A 1116 22.05 1.43 0.53
CA ASP A 1116 20.75 1.50 -0.14
C ASP A 1116 19.60 1.37 0.89
N MET A 1117 18.42 1.93 0.60
CA MET A 1117 17.18 1.64 1.34
C MET A 1117 16.81 0.16 1.20
N LEU A 1118 16.87 -0.59 2.31
CA LEU A 1118 16.56 -2.01 2.38
C LEU A 1118 15.07 -2.24 2.69
N ILE A 1119 14.41 -3.14 1.95
CA ILE A 1119 13.07 -3.66 2.28
C ILE A 1119 13.08 -5.19 2.25
N ILE A 1120 12.61 -5.81 3.34
CA ILE A 1120 12.50 -7.27 3.49
C ILE A 1120 11.04 -7.64 3.76
N LYS A 1121 10.48 -8.55 2.96
CA LYS A 1121 9.13 -9.13 3.12
C LYS A 1121 9.23 -10.64 3.34
N THR A 1122 8.72 -11.12 4.47
CA THR A 1122 8.81 -12.54 4.88
C THR A 1122 7.47 -13.29 4.80
N ASP A 1123 7.53 -14.62 4.97
CA ASP A 1123 6.35 -15.41 5.37
C ASP A 1123 5.98 -15.20 6.85
N ALA A 1124 4.84 -15.79 7.25
CA ALA A 1124 4.35 -15.85 8.64
C ALA A 1124 5.25 -16.62 9.62
N ARG A 1125 6.37 -17.17 9.13
CA ARG A 1125 7.40 -17.92 9.86
C ARG A 1125 8.77 -17.21 9.80
N GLY A 1126 8.83 -15.96 9.32
CA GLY A 1126 10.04 -15.14 9.22
C GLY A 1126 11.02 -15.53 8.11
N ASN A 1127 10.62 -16.36 7.15
CA ASN A 1127 11.46 -16.85 6.05
C ASN A 1127 11.39 -15.95 4.81
N VAL A 1128 12.44 -15.99 4.00
CA VAL A 1128 12.57 -15.36 2.68
C VAL A 1128 13.06 -16.39 1.65
N PRO A 1129 12.79 -16.22 0.35
CA PRO A 1129 13.30 -17.13 -0.68
C PRO A 1129 14.84 -17.07 -0.77
N ASP A 1130 15.48 -18.24 -0.80
CA ASP A 1130 16.93 -18.45 -0.97
C ASP A 1130 17.88 -17.50 -0.22
N SER A 1131 17.71 -17.41 1.11
CA SER A 1131 18.90 -17.35 1.96
C SER A 1131 19.72 -18.63 1.70
N PRO A 1132 21.00 -18.54 1.29
CA PRO A 1132 21.76 -19.70 0.85
C PRO A 1132 22.05 -20.62 2.04
N VAL A 1133 21.27 -21.71 2.15
CA VAL A 1133 21.38 -22.67 3.25
C VAL A 1133 22.77 -23.33 3.23
N ARG A 1134 23.70 -22.74 3.98
CA ARG A 1134 24.98 -23.37 4.35
C ARG A 1134 24.72 -24.51 5.30
N LEU A 1135 24.22 -25.62 4.74
CA LEU A 1135 24.16 -26.92 5.39
C LEU A 1135 25.52 -27.19 6.04
N SER A 1136 25.50 -27.44 7.35
CA SER A 1136 26.68 -27.76 8.14
C SER A 1136 27.27 -29.10 7.65
N GLY A 1137 28.18 -29.05 6.69
CA GLY A 1137 28.74 -30.20 5.98
C GLY A 1137 30.22 -30.00 5.68
N GLN A 1138 31.04 -30.98 6.06
CA GLN A 1138 32.50 -30.89 6.05
C GLN A 1138 33.14 -30.85 4.66
N LEU A 1139 34.42 -30.46 4.69
CA LEU A 1139 35.52 -30.61 3.71
C LEU A 1139 35.90 -29.28 3.03
N LYS A 1140 37.17 -28.84 3.09
CA LYS A 1140 38.40 -29.61 3.36
C LYS A 1140 39.50 -28.79 4.03
#